data_AF-A0A193SV10-F1
#
_entry.id   AF-A0A193SV10-F1
#
_cell.length_a   1.000
_cell.length_b   1.000
_cell.length_c   1.000
_cell.angle_alpha   90.00
_cell.angle_beta   90.00
_cell.angle_gamma   90.00
#
_symmetry.space_group_name_H-M   'P 1'
#
loop_
_entity.id
_entity.type
_entity.pdbx_description
1 polymer ?
#
loop_
_entity_poly.entity_id
_entity_poly.type
_entity_poly.pdbx_seq_one_letter_code
_entity_poly.pdbx_strand_id
1 'polypeptide(L)'
;MTRSRKIFAWTGATLLVVLAILVIVIVTFDWNRIKPTLNAKVSEALHRPFAINGDLDVRWTREPELGGWRAWVPSPHFVADDLSLGNPEWSKTPQMVTLKHVEFRLSLLPLLAQQVVIPRIDLTGPEAKLERLADGRANWVFDLPKSDPNAEPSKWVMDIGAIKFDKGLVSFNDQKLNANLDVVIDLLGKPIPFSEIVGSKEAKKAQDKGAVPQDYAFGLAVTGQYHGQKLSGTGKVGGLLALKDANQPFPVQADVKVGDTHAVIAGTLTDPQNLGALDVRLKLSGASLSNLYPLTGVTLPDSPAYSTDGRLIAKLHDPAGANFRYEGFNGKIGNSDIHGDLGFVASQPRPKLSGVLVSNQLLFSDLAPLIGADSNAAQKKRGGESKQPSGKVLPVEEFQTDRWRAMDADVEFTGKRIVQSPDLPFTDLYTHLVLNDGQLSLEPLRFGVAGGKLDADIRLNGQNKPMQGRARLSARNFKLKQLFPTFEPMKTSFGELNGDADISGRGNSVAALLGTANGEMKMLVNDGAISRGLMEIAGLNVGNYVVGKLFGDKDVKINCAASDFGIKDGLATSRLFVFDTENAIIYINGTANLKTEQLDLQINPESKGFRVFSLRSPLYVNGPFAKPNAGVQSGPLLLRGAGMVLLGATVGPAAGLLALVATGDSEPNQCGPLLEQMRTGKAPKTVK
;
A
#
# COMPACT_ATOMS: atom_id res chain seq x y z
N MET A 1 90.75 21.30 -21.07
CA MET A 1 89.35 20.91 -21.33
C MET A 1 88.98 21.36 -22.75
N THR A 2 88.52 20.44 -23.59
CA THR A 2 88.10 20.69 -24.98
C THR A 2 86.96 21.73 -25.03
N ARG A 3 86.88 22.55 -26.09
CA ARG A 3 85.84 23.59 -26.26
C ARG A 3 84.41 23.07 -26.01
N SER A 4 84.14 21.82 -26.38
CA SER A 4 82.87 21.14 -26.11
C SER A 4 82.55 21.01 -24.61
N ARG A 5 83.52 20.60 -23.78
CA ARG A 5 83.33 20.52 -22.31
C ARG A 5 83.03 21.86 -21.66
N LYS A 6 83.62 22.96 -22.16
CA LYS A 6 83.28 24.31 -21.70
C LYS A 6 81.87 24.70 -22.13
N ILE A 7 81.47 24.47 -23.38
CA ILE A 7 80.11 24.78 -23.85
C ILE A 7 79.08 23.99 -23.04
N PHE A 8 79.25 22.68 -22.85
CA PHE A 8 78.35 21.88 -22.01
C PHE A 8 78.32 22.36 -20.54
N ALA A 9 79.44 22.76 -19.97
CA ALA A 9 79.50 23.30 -18.61
C ALA A 9 78.80 24.66 -18.49
N TRP A 10 79.00 25.57 -19.45
CA TRP A 10 78.35 26.88 -19.48
C TRP A 10 76.84 26.75 -19.74
N THR A 11 76.41 25.91 -20.68
CA THR A 11 74.98 25.63 -20.92
C THR A 11 74.33 25.00 -19.69
N GLY A 12 75.00 24.05 -19.03
CA GLY A 12 74.51 23.45 -17.78
C GLY A 12 74.43 24.46 -16.63
N ALA A 13 75.45 25.32 -16.47
CA ALA A 13 75.45 26.36 -15.46
C ALA A 13 74.37 27.43 -15.70
N THR A 14 74.18 27.88 -16.94
CA THR A 14 73.11 28.80 -17.31
C THR A 14 71.74 28.19 -17.06
N LEU A 15 71.53 26.92 -17.41
CA LEU A 15 70.27 26.23 -17.16
C LEU A 15 69.98 26.08 -15.66
N LEU A 16 71.01 25.77 -14.85
CA LEU A 16 70.88 25.74 -13.39
C LEU A 16 70.57 27.12 -12.79
N VAL A 17 71.19 28.20 -13.29
CA VAL A 17 70.90 29.57 -12.85
C VAL A 17 69.47 29.98 -13.22
N VAL A 18 69.03 29.68 -14.45
CA VAL A 18 67.65 29.94 -14.88
C VAL A 18 66.65 29.17 -14.02
N LEU A 19 66.94 27.89 -13.71
CA LEU A 19 66.10 27.07 -12.84
C LEU A 19 66.06 27.63 -11.42
N ALA A 20 67.20 28.04 -10.87
CA ALA A 20 67.28 28.63 -9.53
C ALA A 20 66.51 29.96 -9.45
N ILE A 21 66.63 30.84 -10.45
CA ILE A 21 65.85 32.07 -10.55
C ILE A 21 64.36 31.75 -10.63
N LEU A 22 63.98 30.78 -11.46
CA LEU A 22 62.57 30.39 -11.63
C LEU A 22 61.99 29.83 -10.33
N VAL A 23 62.75 29.03 -9.58
CA VAL A 23 62.36 28.55 -8.24
C VAL A 23 62.21 29.72 -7.27
N ILE A 24 63.17 30.66 -7.21
CA ILE A 24 63.09 31.84 -6.33
C ILE A 24 61.85 32.66 -6.66
N VAL A 25 61.59 32.91 -7.94
CA VAL A 25 60.40 33.63 -8.40
C VAL A 25 59.14 32.90 -7.93
N ILE A 26 59.01 31.59 -8.19
CA ILE A 26 57.82 30.81 -7.80
C ILE A 26 57.58 30.81 -6.28
N VAL A 27 58.65 30.72 -5.48
CA VAL A 27 58.54 30.67 -4.01
C VAL A 27 58.27 32.06 -3.41
N THR A 28 58.67 33.14 -4.08
CA THR A 28 58.46 34.53 -3.59
C THR A 28 57.29 35.24 -4.29
N PHE A 29 56.64 34.59 -5.25
CA PHE A 29 55.53 35.14 -6.00
C PHE A 29 54.29 35.28 -5.13
N ASP A 30 53.70 36.48 -5.12
CA ASP A 30 52.41 36.74 -4.46
C ASP A 30 51.27 36.19 -5.32
N TRP A 31 50.82 35.00 -4.97
CA TRP A 31 49.76 34.28 -5.68
C TRP A 31 48.41 35.01 -5.68
N ASN A 32 48.19 35.95 -4.76
CA ASN A 32 47.00 36.79 -4.75
C ASN A 32 46.85 37.66 -6.01
N ARG A 33 47.96 37.98 -6.69
CA ARG A 33 47.94 38.73 -7.95
C ARG A 33 47.24 37.98 -9.08
N ILE A 34 47.15 36.65 -9.00
CA ILE A 34 46.48 35.81 -10.01
C ILE A 34 44.97 35.72 -9.76
N LYS A 35 44.48 35.97 -8.53
CA LYS A 35 43.07 35.83 -8.16
C LYS A 35 42.10 36.50 -9.14
N PRO A 36 42.28 37.76 -9.58
CA PRO A 36 41.34 38.38 -10.53
C PRO A 36 41.24 37.64 -11.87
N THR A 37 42.37 37.14 -12.38
CA THR A 37 42.42 36.39 -13.64
C THR A 37 41.79 35.01 -13.47
N LEU A 38 42.07 34.33 -12.36
CA LEU A 38 41.48 33.03 -12.05
C LEU A 38 39.97 33.14 -11.84
N ASN A 39 39.53 34.14 -11.07
CA ASN A 39 38.12 34.44 -10.86
C ASN A 39 37.39 34.68 -12.19
N ALA A 40 37.95 35.51 -13.08
CA ALA A 40 37.36 35.76 -14.39
C ALA A 40 37.28 34.49 -15.25
N LYS A 41 38.38 33.72 -15.38
CA LYS A 41 38.40 32.51 -16.21
C LYS A 41 37.50 31.40 -15.70
N VAL A 42 37.46 31.18 -14.38
CA VAL A 42 36.55 30.18 -13.79
C VAL A 42 35.10 30.64 -13.93
N SER A 43 34.84 31.94 -13.75
CA SER A 43 33.49 32.48 -13.93
C SER A 43 32.98 32.33 -15.36
N GLU A 44 33.84 32.61 -16.34
CA GLU A 44 33.57 32.43 -17.76
C GLU A 44 33.34 30.95 -18.10
N ALA A 45 34.22 30.06 -17.62
CA ALA A 45 34.12 28.62 -17.88
C ALA A 45 32.85 27.99 -17.29
N LEU A 46 32.43 28.44 -16.11
CA LEU A 46 31.25 27.92 -15.42
C LEU A 46 29.96 28.68 -15.77
N HIS A 47 30.06 29.82 -16.47
CA HIS A 47 28.96 30.79 -16.62
C HIS A 47 28.26 31.11 -15.28
N ARG A 48 29.06 31.30 -14.23
CA ARG A 48 28.63 31.60 -12.86
C ARG A 48 29.65 32.52 -12.19
N PRO A 49 29.24 33.47 -11.34
CA PRO A 49 30.20 34.26 -10.57
C PRO A 49 31.04 33.35 -9.68
N PHE A 50 32.36 33.38 -9.80
CA PHE A 50 33.28 32.67 -8.92
C PHE A 50 34.28 33.65 -8.32
N ALA A 51 34.47 33.56 -7.00
CA ALA A 51 35.40 34.42 -6.29
C ALA A 51 36.13 33.66 -5.18
N ILE A 52 37.46 33.79 -5.18
CA ILE A 52 38.31 33.55 -4.01
C ILE A 52 38.39 34.88 -3.25
N ASN A 53 37.67 34.98 -2.12
CA ASN A 53 37.59 36.18 -1.30
C ASN A 53 38.73 36.27 -0.29
N GLY A 54 39.23 35.11 0.17
CA GLY A 54 40.35 35.00 1.10
C GLY A 54 41.72 34.97 0.43
N ASP A 55 42.71 34.43 1.13
CA ASP A 55 44.09 34.30 0.67
C ASP A 55 44.23 33.14 -0.34
N LEU A 56 45.10 33.31 -1.33
CA LEU A 56 45.51 32.24 -2.25
C LEU A 56 47.03 32.08 -2.12
N ASP A 57 47.48 30.88 -1.75
CA ASP A 57 48.87 30.57 -1.46
C ASP A 57 49.29 29.25 -2.14
N VAL A 58 50.58 29.11 -2.44
CA VAL A 58 51.17 27.86 -2.93
C VAL A 58 52.35 27.49 -2.05
N ARG A 59 52.15 26.45 -1.25
CA ARG A 59 53.15 25.94 -0.31
C ARG A 59 53.92 24.80 -0.95
N TRP A 60 55.25 24.86 -0.84
CA TRP A 60 56.13 23.82 -1.34
C TRP A 60 56.59 22.94 -0.19
N THR A 61 55.97 21.78 -0.05
CA THR A 61 56.23 20.84 1.05
C THR A 61 56.86 19.56 0.52
N ARG A 62 57.75 18.96 1.31
CA ARG A 62 58.31 17.63 1.03
C ARG A 62 57.39 16.57 1.62
N GLU A 63 57.27 15.45 0.93
CA GLU A 63 56.47 14.30 1.35
C GLU A 63 57.41 13.11 1.64
N PRO A 64 57.88 12.97 2.89
CA PRO A 64 58.76 11.85 3.28
C PRO A 64 58.14 10.48 2.95
N GLU A 65 56.81 10.44 2.91
CA GLU A 65 55.96 9.26 2.79
C GLU A 65 55.99 8.61 1.39
N LEU A 66 56.34 9.39 0.35
CA LEU A 66 56.41 8.89 -1.03
C LEU A 66 57.65 8.01 -1.30
N GLY A 67 58.61 7.97 -0.37
CA GLY A 67 59.82 7.17 -0.46
C GLY A 67 60.75 7.52 -1.64
N GLY A 68 61.96 6.94 -1.62
CA GLY A 68 62.95 7.10 -2.70
C GLY A 68 63.35 8.56 -2.98
N TRP A 69 63.62 8.87 -4.25
CA TRP A 69 64.03 10.23 -4.68
C TRP A 69 62.87 11.23 -4.66
N ARG A 70 61.62 10.77 -4.74
CA ARG A 70 60.42 11.63 -4.77
C ARG A 70 60.19 12.34 -3.43
N ALA A 71 60.56 11.71 -2.32
CA ALA A 71 60.53 12.31 -0.99
C ALA A 71 61.41 13.57 -0.85
N TRP A 72 62.40 13.73 -1.73
CA TRP A 72 63.30 14.88 -1.75
C TRP A 72 62.81 16.04 -2.62
N VAL A 73 61.84 15.81 -3.51
CA VAL A 73 61.30 16.83 -4.42
C VAL A 73 60.06 17.47 -3.78
N PRO A 74 60.08 18.78 -3.47
CA PRO A 74 58.90 19.46 -2.95
C PRO A 74 57.76 19.48 -3.98
N SER A 75 56.55 19.18 -3.52
CA SER A 75 55.33 19.28 -4.32
C SER A 75 54.59 20.59 -4.03
N PRO A 76 53.90 21.19 -5.02
CA PRO A 76 53.07 22.36 -4.78
C PRO A 76 51.72 21.96 -4.16
N HIS A 77 51.44 22.53 -3.00
CA HIS A 77 50.15 22.51 -2.32
C HIS A 77 49.46 23.85 -2.54
N PHE A 78 48.34 23.84 -3.25
CA PHE A 78 47.52 25.02 -3.50
C PHE A 78 46.53 25.17 -2.36
N VAL A 79 46.52 26.34 -1.74
CA VAL A 79 45.67 26.67 -0.60
C VAL A 79 44.86 27.91 -0.95
N ALA A 80 43.54 27.85 -0.77
CA ALA A 80 42.68 29.00 -0.98
C ALA A 80 41.62 29.09 0.12
N ASP A 81 41.40 30.30 0.64
CA ASP A 81 40.42 30.61 1.68
C ASP A 81 39.20 31.37 1.13
N ASP A 82 38.04 31.14 1.75
CA ASP A 82 36.75 31.78 1.45
C ASP A 82 36.41 31.79 -0.04
N LEU A 83 36.10 30.61 -0.57
CA LEU A 83 35.67 30.41 -1.95
C LEU A 83 34.15 30.50 -2.03
N SER A 84 33.68 31.19 -3.06
CA SER A 84 32.25 31.28 -3.36
C SER A 84 31.97 31.06 -4.84
N LEU A 85 30.96 30.25 -5.11
CA LEU A 85 30.36 30.05 -6.42
C LEU A 85 28.93 30.58 -6.36
N GLY A 86 28.63 31.54 -7.22
CA GLY A 86 27.34 32.18 -7.37
C GLY A 86 26.31 31.26 -8.02
N ASN A 87 25.05 31.54 -7.74
CA ASN A 87 23.93 30.93 -8.43
C ASN A 87 23.72 31.52 -9.84
N PRO A 88 22.92 30.87 -10.70
CA PRO A 88 22.39 31.50 -11.90
C PRO A 88 21.51 32.71 -11.56
N GLU A 89 21.37 33.63 -12.53
CA GLU A 89 20.61 34.88 -12.39
C GLU A 89 19.15 34.69 -11.98
N TRP A 90 18.55 33.53 -12.28
CA TRP A 90 17.16 33.23 -11.94
C TRP A 90 16.95 32.83 -10.48
N SER A 91 18.02 32.50 -9.73
CA SER A 91 17.91 32.11 -8.32
C SER A 91 17.81 33.34 -7.42
N LYS A 92 17.09 33.20 -6.30
CA LYS A 92 16.94 34.25 -5.30
C LYS A 92 18.10 34.28 -4.29
N THR A 93 18.87 33.21 -4.21
CA THR A 93 20.02 33.12 -3.30
C THR A 93 21.30 33.45 -4.09
N PRO A 94 22.15 34.37 -3.63
CA PRO A 94 23.29 34.84 -4.42
C PRO A 94 24.38 33.77 -4.60
N GLN A 95 24.57 32.90 -3.60
CA GLN A 95 25.63 31.91 -3.56
C GLN A 95 25.05 30.49 -3.60
N MET A 96 25.56 29.70 -4.56
CA MET A 96 25.25 28.28 -4.71
C MET A 96 26.14 27.42 -3.81
N VAL A 97 27.45 27.67 -3.82
CA VAL A 97 28.42 26.89 -3.04
C VAL A 97 29.38 27.84 -2.34
N THR A 98 29.68 27.58 -1.08
CA THR A 98 30.73 28.27 -0.33
C THR A 98 31.66 27.26 0.34
N LEU A 99 32.94 27.59 0.44
CA LEU A 99 33.93 26.78 1.14
C LEU A 99 34.84 27.71 1.95
N LYS A 100 35.10 27.38 3.21
CA LYS A 100 35.97 28.21 4.05
C LYS A 100 37.43 28.08 3.67
N HIS A 101 37.85 26.87 3.32
CA HIS A 101 39.23 26.54 3.00
C HIS A 101 39.28 25.34 2.05
N VAL A 102 40.17 25.40 1.06
CA VAL A 102 40.53 24.26 0.21
C VAL A 102 42.04 24.13 0.14
N GLU A 103 42.52 22.90 0.30
CA GLU A 103 43.90 22.53 0.05
C GLU A 103 43.93 21.36 -0.94
N PHE A 104 44.73 21.47 -2.00
CA PHE A 104 44.97 20.34 -2.90
C PHE A 104 46.40 20.32 -3.41
N ARG A 105 46.86 19.11 -3.74
CA ARG A 105 48.19 18.90 -4.30
C ARG A 105 48.12 18.57 -5.78
N LEU A 106 49.00 19.19 -6.58
CA LEU A 106 49.18 18.83 -7.97
C LEU A 106 50.42 17.95 -8.15
N SER A 107 50.29 16.81 -8.83
CA SER A 107 51.46 16.00 -9.20
C SER A 107 52.11 16.58 -10.45
N LEU A 108 53.37 17.00 -10.35
CA LEU A 108 54.07 17.68 -11.45
C LEU A 108 54.55 16.74 -12.57
N LEU A 109 54.99 15.52 -12.24
CA LEU A 109 55.54 14.59 -13.24
C LEU A 109 54.51 14.14 -14.29
N PRO A 110 53.25 13.80 -13.93
CA PRO A 110 52.22 13.44 -14.91
C PRO A 110 51.90 14.57 -15.90
N LEU A 111 52.14 15.84 -15.55
CA LEU A 111 51.91 16.97 -16.46
C LEU A 111 52.76 16.88 -17.74
N LEU A 112 53.96 16.28 -17.65
CA LEU A 112 54.82 16.04 -18.82
C LEU A 112 54.21 15.03 -19.80
N ALA A 113 53.36 14.14 -19.30
CA ALA A 113 52.58 13.18 -20.07
C ALA A 113 51.15 13.69 -20.37
N GLN A 114 50.90 15.00 -20.23
CA GLN A 114 49.60 15.63 -20.41
C GLN A 114 48.52 15.08 -19.46
N GLN A 115 48.91 14.65 -18.26
CA GLN A 115 47.99 14.20 -17.22
C GLN A 115 48.02 15.21 -16.06
N VAL A 116 46.88 15.85 -15.81
CA VAL A 116 46.68 16.60 -14.57
C VAL A 116 46.26 15.58 -13.53
N VAL A 117 47.03 15.42 -12.45
CA VAL A 117 46.71 14.45 -11.40
C VAL A 117 46.68 15.18 -10.06
N ILE A 118 45.51 15.21 -9.42
CA ILE A 118 45.27 15.79 -8.10
C ILE A 118 45.01 14.64 -7.13
N PRO A 119 46.01 14.15 -6.38
CA PRO A 119 45.86 12.93 -5.58
C PRO A 119 44.86 13.07 -4.42
N ARG A 120 44.75 14.26 -3.86
CA ARG A 120 43.84 14.57 -2.76
C ARG A 120 43.40 16.03 -2.77
N ILE A 121 42.14 16.24 -2.42
CA ILE A 121 41.53 17.55 -2.16
C ILE A 121 40.97 17.52 -0.73
N ASP A 122 41.40 18.45 0.10
CA ASP A 122 40.92 18.67 1.46
C ASP A 122 40.04 19.93 1.48
N LEU A 123 38.77 19.79 1.86
CA LEU A 123 37.79 20.87 1.95
C LEU A 123 37.40 21.11 3.40
N THR A 124 37.25 22.36 3.82
CA THR A 124 36.76 22.72 5.16
C THR A 124 35.47 23.53 5.07
N GLY A 125 34.44 23.07 5.79
CA GLY A 125 33.12 23.67 5.86
C GLY A 125 32.45 23.93 4.50
N PRO A 126 32.36 22.94 3.59
CA PRO A 126 31.61 23.12 2.35
C PRO A 126 30.10 23.26 2.61
N GLU A 127 29.50 24.31 2.07
CA GLU A 127 28.06 24.54 2.07
C GLU A 127 27.55 24.61 0.63
N ALA A 128 26.46 23.89 0.32
CA ALA A 128 25.83 23.90 -0.99
C ALA A 128 24.31 24.16 -0.87
N LYS A 129 23.81 25.08 -1.68
CA LYS A 129 22.39 25.41 -1.81
C LYS A 129 21.94 24.95 -3.18
N LEU A 130 21.20 23.85 -3.21
CA LEU A 130 20.70 23.22 -4.41
C LEU A 130 19.22 23.60 -4.60
N GLU A 131 18.90 24.19 -5.75
CA GLU A 131 17.57 24.69 -6.07
C GLU A 131 17.09 24.15 -7.41
N ARG A 132 15.88 23.59 -7.45
CA ARG A 132 15.16 23.22 -8.68
C ARG A 132 13.76 23.82 -8.73
N LEU A 133 13.49 24.52 -9.83
CA LEU A 133 12.21 25.16 -10.10
C LEU A 133 11.19 24.16 -10.69
N ALA A 134 9.91 24.54 -10.66
CA ALA A 134 8.82 23.73 -11.22
C ALA A 134 8.97 23.48 -12.74
N ASP A 135 9.64 24.38 -13.46
CA ASP A 135 9.94 24.25 -14.90
C ASP A 135 11.11 23.28 -15.20
N GLY A 136 11.76 22.73 -14.17
CA GLY A 136 12.85 21.77 -14.28
C GLY A 136 14.25 22.39 -14.30
N ARG A 137 14.39 23.72 -14.34
CA ARG A 137 15.70 24.38 -14.19
C ARG A 137 16.28 24.08 -12.81
N ALA A 138 17.55 23.70 -12.79
CA ALA A 138 18.28 23.39 -11.56
C ALA A 138 19.63 24.11 -11.54
N ASN A 139 20.01 24.65 -10.39
CA ASN A 139 21.23 25.46 -10.30
C ASN A 139 22.53 24.65 -10.41
N TRP A 140 22.48 23.35 -10.12
CA TRP A 140 23.57 22.39 -10.30
C TRP A 140 23.79 21.91 -11.73
N VAL A 141 22.96 22.38 -12.68
CA VAL A 141 23.17 22.14 -14.10
C VAL A 141 23.91 23.34 -14.68
N PHE A 142 25.12 23.08 -15.19
CA PHE A 142 25.99 24.09 -15.79
C PHE A 142 25.83 24.07 -17.31
N ASP A 143 25.60 25.24 -17.89
CA ASP A 143 25.57 25.41 -19.34
C ASP A 143 26.99 25.67 -19.83
N LEU A 144 27.78 24.60 -19.96
CA LEU A 144 29.17 24.70 -20.40
C LEU A 144 29.20 24.92 -21.93
N PRO A 145 30.15 25.72 -22.46
CA PRO A 145 30.30 25.89 -23.90
C PRO A 145 30.42 24.52 -24.58
N LYS A 146 29.49 24.20 -25.48
CA LYS A 146 29.58 22.98 -26.27
C LYS A 146 30.86 23.04 -27.09
N SER A 147 31.79 22.12 -26.83
CA SER A 147 32.97 21.98 -27.68
C SER A 147 32.50 21.77 -29.13
N ASP A 148 33.14 22.46 -30.07
CA ASP A 148 32.87 22.29 -31.50
C ASP A 148 32.91 20.77 -31.84
N PRO A 149 31.87 20.19 -32.45
CA PRO A 149 31.84 18.77 -32.78
C PRO A 149 33.01 18.31 -33.68
N ASN A 150 33.72 19.26 -34.31
CA ASN A 150 34.93 19.02 -35.10
C ASN A 150 36.25 19.34 -34.37
N ALA A 151 36.22 19.83 -33.12
CA ALA A 151 37.44 20.06 -32.34
C ALA A 151 38.04 18.74 -31.86
N GLU A 152 39.34 18.56 -32.05
CA GLU A 152 40.06 17.42 -31.48
C GLU A 152 39.86 17.39 -29.96
N PRO A 153 39.50 16.24 -29.35
CA PRO A 153 39.39 16.13 -27.90
C PRO A 153 40.72 16.53 -27.25
N SER A 154 40.64 17.27 -26.15
CA SER A 154 41.83 17.70 -25.41
C SER A 154 42.72 16.50 -25.11
N LYS A 155 44.01 16.62 -25.44
CA LYS A 155 45.01 15.60 -25.10
C LYS A 155 45.29 15.52 -23.59
N TRP A 156 44.77 16.48 -22.81
CA TRP A 156 44.91 16.51 -21.36
C TRP A 156 43.88 15.61 -20.68
N VAL A 157 44.35 14.69 -19.83
CA VAL A 157 43.51 13.84 -18.99
C VAL A 157 43.55 14.36 -17.55
N MET A 158 42.38 14.55 -16.93
CA MET A 158 42.25 14.99 -15.54
C MET A 158 41.89 13.80 -14.65
N ASP A 159 42.81 13.40 -13.78
CA ASP A 159 42.57 12.46 -12.69
C ASP A 159 42.51 13.16 -11.32
N ILE A 160 41.44 12.92 -10.58
CA ILE A 160 41.23 13.47 -9.22
C ILE A 160 41.09 12.27 -8.28
N GLY A 161 41.98 12.19 -7.30
CA GLY A 161 41.97 11.15 -6.28
C GLY A 161 40.94 11.42 -5.18
N ALA A 162 41.35 11.27 -3.93
CA ALA A 162 40.43 11.31 -2.80
C ALA A 162 39.97 12.74 -2.47
N ILE A 163 38.67 12.91 -2.22
CA ILE A 163 38.11 14.16 -1.66
C ILE A 163 37.79 13.91 -0.19
N LYS A 164 38.34 14.73 0.69
CA LYS A 164 38.07 14.71 2.13
C LYS A 164 37.48 16.05 2.54
N PHE A 165 36.48 16.00 3.41
CA PHE A 165 35.95 17.18 4.08
C PHE A 165 35.62 16.86 5.53
N ASP A 166 35.53 17.89 6.36
CA ASP A 166 35.17 17.80 7.78
C ASP A 166 33.66 17.62 7.95
N LYS A 167 32.87 18.64 7.58
CA LYS A 167 31.42 18.72 7.73
C LYS A 167 30.83 19.48 6.55
N GLY A 168 30.00 18.78 5.77
CA GLY A 168 29.25 19.35 4.67
C GLY A 168 27.83 19.75 5.08
N LEU A 169 27.36 20.88 4.57
CA LEU A 169 25.98 21.33 4.70
C LEU A 169 25.36 21.45 3.31
N VAL A 170 24.22 20.80 3.08
CA VAL A 170 23.49 20.88 1.82
C VAL A 170 22.05 21.25 2.10
N SER A 171 21.62 22.42 1.65
CA SER A 171 20.20 22.78 1.59
C SER A 171 19.67 22.45 0.21
N PHE A 172 18.62 21.65 0.13
CA PHE A 172 18.00 21.17 -1.10
C PHE A 172 16.54 21.62 -1.17
N ASN A 173 16.24 22.52 -2.11
CA ASN A 173 14.91 23.04 -2.36
C ASN A 173 14.45 22.65 -3.77
N ASP A 174 13.41 21.84 -3.85
CA ASP A 174 12.91 21.29 -5.10
C ASP A 174 11.40 21.48 -5.22
N GLN A 175 10.99 22.40 -6.09
CA GLN A 175 9.58 22.71 -6.33
C GLN A 175 8.85 21.59 -7.08
N LYS A 176 9.57 20.78 -7.87
CA LYS A 176 8.98 19.67 -8.61
C LYS A 176 8.65 18.50 -7.69
N LEU A 177 9.52 18.23 -6.71
CA LEU A 177 9.30 17.23 -5.67
C LEU A 177 8.51 17.77 -4.46
N ASN A 178 8.26 19.09 -4.40
CA ASN A 178 7.74 19.77 -3.22
C ASN A 178 8.55 19.41 -1.95
N ALA A 179 9.87 19.57 -2.05
CA ALA A 179 10.84 19.18 -1.04
C ALA A 179 11.67 20.39 -0.59
N ASN A 180 11.90 20.50 0.72
CA ASN A 180 12.82 21.46 1.32
C ASN A 180 13.57 20.74 2.44
N LEU A 181 14.84 20.42 2.19
CA LEU A 181 15.65 19.54 3.03
C LEU A 181 16.97 20.22 3.41
N ASP A 182 17.35 20.10 4.67
CA ASP A 182 18.70 20.40 5.14
C ASP A 182 19.40 19.08 5.46
N VAL A 183 20.55 18.87 4.82
CA VAL A 183 21.38 17.67 4.94
C VAL A 183 22.72 18.06 5.53
N VAL A 184 23.07 17.41 6.63
CA VAL A 184 24.39 17.49 7.25
C VAL A 184 25.15 16.21 6.91
N ILE A 185 26.39 16.35 6.43
CA ILE A 185 27.26 15.25 6.05
C ILE A 185 28.52 15.31 6.89
N ASP A 186 28.79 14.27 7.66
CA ASP A 186 29.96 14.19 8.56
C ASP A 186 30.82 12.96 8.21
N LEU A 187 32.13 13.05 8.44
CA LEU A 187 33.03 11.91 8.33
C LEU A 187 32.87 10.96 9.52
N LEU A 188 32.74 9.65 9.30
CA LEU A 188 32.55 8.65 10.37
C LEU A 188 33.84 8.35 11.18
N GLY A 189 34.97 8.94 10.79
CA GLY A 189 36.28 8.66 11.38
C GLY A 189 36.85 7.32 10.88
N LYS A 190 36.52 6.22 11.55
CA LYS A 190 36.88 4.87 11.08
C LYS A 190 35.80 4.34 10.13
N PRO A 191 36.16 3.87 8.92
CA PRO A 191 35.19 3.26 8.02
C PRO A 191 34.48 2.08 8.69
N ILE A 192 33.18 1.96 8.46
CA ILE A 192 32.38 0.84 8.99
C ILE A 192 32.27 -0.21 7.89
N PRO A 193 32.72 -1.46 8.13
CA PRO A 193 32.63 -2.52 7.14
C PRO A 193 31.19 -2.76 6.67
N PHE A 194 31.02 -2.96 5.35
CA PHE A 194 29.71 -3.23 4.76
C PHE A 194 28.97 -4.39 5.46
N SER A 195 29.70 -5.45 5.80
CA SER A 195 29.18 -6.64 6.48
C SER A 195 28.64 -6.38 7.89
N GLU A 196 29.10 -5.34 8.58
CA GLU A 196 28.58 -5.00 9.92
C GLU A 196 27.15 -4.43 9.85
N ILE A 197 26.77 -3.80 8.74
CA ILE A 197 25.45 -3.20 8.55
C ILE A 197 24.48 -4.17 7.90
N VAL A 198 24.87 -4.83 6.80
CA VAL A 198 23.95 -5.70 6.04
C VAL A 198 23.93 -7.14 6.54
N GLY A 199 24.90 -7.55 7.35
CA GLY A 199 25.10 -8.93 7.77
C GLY A 199 26.06 -9.71 6.88
N SER A 200 26.71 -10.73 7.44
CA SER A 200 27.76 -11.50 6.79
C SER A 200 27.27 -12.33 5.59
N LYS A 201 26.01 -12.82 5.61
CA LYS A 201 25.43 -13.61 4.51
C LYS A 201 25.21 -12.74 3.28
N GLU A 202 24.64 -11.56 3.47
CA GLU A 202 24.35 -10.57 2.43
C GLU A 202 25.65 -10.02 1.83
N ALA A 203 26.64 -9.70 2.67
CA ALA A 203 27.96 -9.28 2.22
C ALA A 203 28.65 -10.35 1.36
N LYS A 204 28.56 -11.63 1.76
CA LYS A 204 29.13 -12.74 0.97
C LYS A 204 28.43 -12.89 -0.39
N LYS A 205 27.09 -12.74 -0.45
CA LYS A 205 26.35 -12.75 -1.73
C LYS A 205 26.78 -11.63 -2.68
N ALA A 206 27.10 -10.45 -2.16
CA ALA A 206 27.64 -9.36 -2.96
C ALA A 206 29.03 -9.72 -3.51
N GLN A 207 29.90 -10.25 -2.65
CA GLN A 207 31.25 -10.69 -3.01
C GLN A 207 31.26 -11.82 -4.05
N ASP A 208 30.37 -12.80 -3.93
CA ASP A 208 30.23 -13.92 -4.87
C ASP A 208 29.78 -13.45 -6.27
N LYS A 209 29.10 -12.29 -6.36
CA LYS A 209 28.77 -11.62 -7.64
C LYS A 209 29.94 -10.82 -8.24
N GLY A 210 31.14 -10.95 -7.67
CA GLY A 210 32.36 -10.27 -8.12
C GLY A 210 32.48 -8.82 -7.66
N ALA A 211 31.63 -8.37 -6.73
CA ALA A 211 31.57 -6.99 -6.30
C ALA A 211 31.85 -6.90 -4.80
N VAL A 212 32.94 -6.23 -4.41
CA VAL A 212 33.26 -5.95 -3.01
C VAL A 212 32.80 -4.51 -2.73
N PRO A 213 31.66 -4.31 -2.03
CA PRO A 213 31.22 -2.98 -1.67
C PRO A 213 32.26 -2.33 -0.76
N GLN A 214 32.45 -1.02 -0.91
CA GLN A 214 33.31 -0.26 -0.02
C GLN A 214 32.75 -0.24 1.40
N ASP A 215 33.58 0.20 2.34
CA ASP A 215 33.13 0.53 3.69
C ASP A 215 32.35 1.85 3.70
N TYR A 216 31.47 2.01 4.68
CA TYR A 216 30.79 3.27 4.92
C TYR A 216 31.79 4.30 5.47
N ALA A 217 31.85 5.47 4.83
CA ALA A 217 32.81 6.52 5.18
C ALA A 217 32.13 7.80 5.71
N PHE A 218 30.89 8.07 5.29
CA PHE A 218 30.17 9.29 5.64
C PHE A 218 28.85 8.98 6.33
N GLY A 219 28.52 9.78 7.35
CA GLY A 219 27.23 9.84 7.99
C GLY A 219 26.41 11.01 7.44
N LEU A 220 25.11 10.82 7.33
CA LEU A 220 24.17 11.86 6.92
C LEU A 220 23.10 12.04 7.99
N ALA A 221 22.71 13.28 8.23
CA ALA A 221 21.50 13.63 8.96
C ALA A 221 20.66 14.56 8.08
N VAL A 222 19.37 14.27 7.92
CA VAL A 222 18.46 15.07 7.09
C VAL A 222 17.24 15.49 7.90
N THR A 223 16.84 16.75 7.74
CA THR A 223 15.61 17.30 8.31
C THR A 223 14.92 18.21 7.29
N GLY A 224 13.59 18.28 7.31
CA GLY A 224 12.88 19.21 6.43
C GLY A 224 11.46 18.78 6.14
N GLN A 225 11.02 19.00 4.90
CA GLN A 225 9.72 18.61 4.39
C GLN A 225 9.83 17.94 3.02
N TYR A 226 8.98 16.94 2.78
CA TYR A 226 8.85 16.23 1.50
C TYR A 226 7.37 16.01 1.21
N HIS A 227 6.89 16.48 0.05
CA HIS A 227 5.46 16.53 -0.29
C HIS A 227 4.58 17.15 0.81
N GLY A 228 5.07 18.20 1.46
CA GLY A 228 4.39 18.88 2.58
C GLY A 228 4.35 18.10 3.89
N GLN A 229 4.95 16.91 3.96
CA GLN A 229 5.08 16.13 5.19
C GLN A 229 6.44 16.36 5.84
N LYS A 230 6.48 16.40 7.18
CA LYS A 230 7.73 16.53 7.94
C LYS A 230 8.62 15.31 7.68
N LEU A 231 9.87 15.57 7.30
CA LEU A 231 10.89 14.57 7.04
C LEU A 231 12.03 14.70 8.06
N SER A 232 12.45 13.57 8.61
CA SER A 232 13.67 13.46 9.42
C SER A 232 14.32 12.10 9.20
N GLY A 233 15.64 12.05 9.15
CA GLY A 233 16.33 10.78 8.99
C GLY A 233 17.82 10.87 9.19
N THR A 234 18.44 9.70 9.22
CA THR A 234 19.90 9.54 9.24
C THR A 234 20.31 8.50 8.21
N GLY A 235 21.56 8.53 7.77
CA GLY A 235 22.07 7.56 6.83
C GLY A 235 23.58 7.42 6.89
N LYS A 236 24.07 6.43 6.17
CA LYS A 236 25.50 6.20 5.94
C LYS A 236 25.73 5.85 4.48
N VAL A 237 26.82 6.35 3.93
CA VAL A 237 27.20 6.08 2.53
C VAL A 237 28.70 5.80 2.40
N GLY A 238 29.06 5.19 1.27
CA GLY A 238 30.45 4.86 0.93
C GLY A 238 31.32 6.08 0.63
N GLY A 239 32.61 5.83 0.41
CA GLY A 239 33.56 6.87 0.03
C GLY A 239 33.25 7.49 -1.35
N LEU A 240 33.50 8.79 -1.51
CA LEU A 240 33.22 9.51 -2.75
C LEU A 240 34.01 9.01 -3.97
N LEU A 241 35.14 8.32 -3.75
CA LEU A 241 35.97 7.80 -4.84
C LEU A 241 35.26 6.69 -5.63
N ALA A 242 34.40 5.89 -4.98
CA ALA A 242 33.58 4.87 -5.66
C ALA A 242 32.57 5.48 -6.65
N LEU A 243 32.23 6.77 -6.51
CA LEU A 243 31.29 7.41 -7.43
C LEU A 243 31.83 7.49 -8.87
N LYS A 244 33.13 7.28 -9.09
CA LYS A 244 33.75 7.30 -10.43
C LYS A 244 33.72 5.96 -11.15
N ASP A 245 33.59 4.85 -10.43
CA ASP A 245 33.61 3.51 -11.01
C ASP A 245 32.18 2.97 -11.07
N ALA A 246 31.60 2.95 -12.27
CA ALA A 246 30.24 2.48 -12.50
C ALA A 246 30.03 1.01 -12.10
N ASN A 247 31.10 0.21 -12.02
CA ASN A 247 31.04 -1.20 -11.68
C ASN A 247 31.19 -1.48 -10.18
N GLN A 248 31.57 -0.47 -9.37
CA GLN A 248 31.69 -0.64 -7.93
C GLN A 248 30.35 -0.36 -7.23
N PRO A 249 29.79 -1.33 -6.47
CA PRO A 249 28.59 -1.09 -5.68
C PRO A 249 28.87 -0.06 -4.58
N PHE A 250 28.12 1.03 -4.61
CA PHE A 250 28.18 2.09 -3.63
C PHE A 250 27.30 1.74 -2.43
N PRO A 251 27.85 1.52 -1.22
CA PRO A 251 27.07 1.13 -0.06
C PRO A 251 26.20 2.29 0.42
N VAL A 252 24.93 2.00 0.68
CA VAL A 252 23.93 2.96 1.15
C VAL A 252 23.15 2.38 2.32
N GLN A 253 22.91 3.21 3.33
CA GLN A 253 22.03 2.92 4.45
C GLN A 253 21.26 4.19 4.78
N ALA A 254 19.96 4.07 5.02
CA ALA A 254 19.15 5.19 5.51
C ALA A 254 18.07 4.69 6.47
N ASP A 255 17.73 5.54 7.43
CA ASP A 255 16.58 5.43 8.34
C ASP A 255 15.85 6.78 8.26
N VAL A 256 14.67 6.79 7.62
CA VAL A 256 13.95 8.01 7.27
C VAL A 256 12.50 7.89 7.69
N LYS A 257 12.00 8.94 8.36
CA LYS A 257 10.58 9.11 8.68
C LYS A 257 10.02 10.28 7.89
N VAL A 258 8.90 10.04 7.21
CA VAL A 258 8.13 11.05 6.47
C VAL A 258 6.66 10.94 6.89
N GLY A 259 6.17 11.93 7.62
CA GLY A 259 4.87 11.83 8.28
C GLY A 259 4.81 10.58 9.18
N ASP A 260 3.81 9.72 8.95
CA ASP A 260 3.65 8.44 9.66
C ASP A 260 4.37 7.26 8.99
N THR A 261 5.09 7.50 7.89
CA THR A 261 5.82 6.45 7.16
C THR A 261 7.27 6.40 7.64
N HIS A 262 7.74 5.21 8.02
CA HIS A 262 9.12 4.93 8.40
C HIS A 262 9.74 3.92 7.43
N ALA A 263 10.84 4.32 6.79
CA ALA A 263 11.59 3.48 5.87
C ALA A 263 13.03 3.31 6.37
N VAL A 264 13.50 2.06 6.43
CA VAL A 264 14.89 1.72 6.69
C VAL A 264 15.42 0.92 5.52
N ILE A 265 16.48 1.40 4.89
CA ILE A 265 17.16 0.72 3.78
C ILE A 265 18.61 0.43 4.13
N ALA A 266 19.12 -0.70 3.65
CA ALA A 266 20.53 -1.04 3.69
C ALA A 266 20.90 -1.93 2.50
N GLY A 267 21.93 -1.55 1.75
CA GLY A 267 22.40 -2.30 0.58
C GLY A 267 23.30 -1.45 -0.30
N THR A 268 23.14 -1.56 -1.62
CA THR A 268 24.06 -0.95 -2.58
C THR A 268 23.34 -0.27 -3.75
N LEU A 269 23.97 0.77 -4.28
CA LEU A 269 23.63 1.44 -5.54
C LEU A 269 24.75 1.21 -6.55
N THR A 270 24.43 0.68 -7.72
CA THR A 270 25.37 0.50 -8.84
C THR A 270 25.26 1.67 -9.79
N ASP A 271 26.39 2.14 -10.32
CA ASP A 271 26.50 3.34 -11.16
C ASP A 271 25.76 4.55 -10.55
N PRO A 272 26.26 5.12 -9.45
CA PRO A 272 25.57 6.18 -8.73
C PRO A 272 25.47 7.49 -9.53
N GLN A 273 26.31 7.72 -10.55
CA GLN A 273 26.22 8.90 -11.42
C GLN A 273 25.01 8.83 -12.34
N ASN A 274 24.72 7.64 -12.88
CA ASN A 274 23.56 7.42 -13.74
C ASN A 274 22.42 6.68 -13.03
N LEU A 275 22.46 6.56 -11.69
CA LEU A 275 21.46 5.86 -10.88
C LEU A 275 21.08 4.47 -11.44
N GLY A 276 22.08 3.66 -11.80
CA GLY A 276 21.90 2.45 -12.60
C GLY A 276 20.96 1.42 -11.95
N ALA A 277 21.35 0.85 -10.81
CA ALA A 277 20.54 -0.15 -10.12
C ALA A 277 20.66 -0.09 -8.59
N LEU A 278 19.52 -0.11 -7.90
CA LEU A 278 19.42 -0.21 -6.45
C LEU A 278 19.19 -1.68 -6.05
N ASP A 279 19.91 -2.19 -5.06
CA ASP A 279 19.68 -3.50 -4.45
C ASP A 279 19.81 -3.34 -2.93
N VAL A 280 18.67 -3.24 -2.25
CA VAL A 280 18.60 -2.94 -0.82
C VAL A 280 17.63 -3.87 -0.10
N ARG A 281 17.90 -4.15 1.17
CA ARG A 281 16.87 -4.60 2.09
C ARG A 281 16.06 -3.39 2.52
N LEU A 282 14.74 -3.44 2.35
CA LEU A 282 13.80 -2.39 2.72
C LEU A 282 12.92 -2.89 3.86
N LYS A 283 12.92 -2.14 4.96
CA LYS A 283 11.89 -2.22 5.99
C LYS A 283 10.99 -1.00 5.88
N LEU A 284 9.69 -1.21 5.78
CA LEU A 284 8.71 -0.14 5.60
C LEU A 284 7.58 -0.31 6.60
N SER A 285 7.23 0.73 7.35
CA SER A 285 6.08 0.73 8.26
C SER A 285 5.33 2.05 8.25
N GLY A 286 4.06 2.02 8.65
CA GLY A 286 3.25 3.23 8.82
C GLY A 286 1.82 2.97 9.24
N ALA A 287 1.04 4.05 9.39
CA ALA A 287 -0.33 3.98 9.92
C ALA A 287 -1.37 3.40 8.93
N SER A 288 -1.19 3.60 7.62
CA SER A 288 -2.03 3.08 6.53
C SER A 288 -1.22 2.98 5.25
N LEU A 289 -1.46 1.95 4.43
CA LEU A 289 -0.83 1.80 3.11
C LEU A 289 -1.19 2.95 2.17
N SER A 290 -2.39 3.53 2.29
CA SER A 290 -2.83 4.68 1.50
C SER A 290 -1.97 5.94 1.67
N ASN A 291 -1.22 6.04 2.78
CA ASN A 291 -0.29 7.14 3.05
C ASN A 291 0.99 7.09 2.20
N LEU A 292 1.23 5.98 1.49
CA LEU A 292 2.36 5.87 0.55
C LEU A 292 2.10 6.64 -0.75
N TYR A 293 0.85 6.80 -1.17
CA TYR A 293 0.49 7.51 -2.39
C TYR A 293 1.10 8.91 -2.52
N PRO A 294 0.97 9.83 -1.54
CA PRO A 294 1.59 11.15 -1.63
C PRO A 294 3.12 11.13 -1.64
N LEU A 295 3.76 10.02 -1.25
CA LEU A 295 5.22 9.90 -1.15
C LEU A 295 5.85 9.24 -2.38
N THR A 296 5.16 8.25 -2.96
CA THR A 296 5.70 7.35 -4.00
C THR A 296 4.88 7.34 -5.28
N GLY A 297 3.66 7.90 -5.27
CA GLY A 297 2.70 7.80 -6.37
C GLY A 297 1.99 6.45 -6.48
N VAL A 298 2.34 5.46 -5.65
CA VAL A 298 1.71 4.11 -5.67
C VAL A 298 0.36 4.16 -4.98
N THR A 299 -0.72 3.80 -5.68
CA THR A 299 -2.07 3.79 -5.12
C THR A 299 -2.36 2.47 -4.40
N LEU A 300 -2.31 2.49 -3.08
CA LEU A 300 -2.66 1.35 -2.22
C LEU A 300 -3.94 1.67 -1.42
N PRO A 301 -4.73 0.64 -1.03
CA PRO A 301 -5.98 0.85 -0.31
C PRO A 301 -5.74 1.33 1.12
N ASP A 302 -6.80 1.85 1.74
CA ASP A 302 -6.80 2.12 3.17
C ASP A 302 -6.63 0.83 3.97
N SER A 303 -5.79 0.88 5.01
CA SER A 303 -5.48 -0.28 5.84
C SER A 303 -5.28 0.10 7.31
N PRO A 304 -5.29 -0.88 8.22
CA PRO A 304 -4.64 -0.70 9.52
C PRO A 304 -3.14 -0.45 9.38
N ALA A 305 -2.47 -0.20 10.51
CA ALA A 305 -1.03 -0.03 10.55
C ALA A 305 -0.31 -1.24 9.96
N TYR A 306 0.73 -0.99 9.17
CA TYR A 306 1.46 -2.02 8.44
C TYR A 306 2.96 -1.98 8.76
N SER A 307 3.61 -3.12 8.56
CA SER A 307 5.07 -3.24 8.61
C SER A 307 5.52 -4.35 7.67
N THR A 308 6.57 -4.13 6.89
CA THR A 308 7.14 -5.12 5.96
C THR A 308 8.67 -5.07 6.00
N ASP A 309 9.30 -6.19 5.68
CA ASP A 309 10.74 -6.36 5.54
C ASP A 309 11.02 -7.30 4.36
N GLY A 310 11.72 -6.82 3.34
CA GLY A 310 12.03 -7.59 2.14
C GLY A 310 13.17 -6.98 1.35
N ARG A 311 13.43 -7.51 0.16
CA ARG A 311 14.50 -7.03 -0.72
C ARG A 311 13.91 -6.20 -1.86
N LEU A 312 14.29 -4.93 -1.95
CA LEU A 312 13.92 -4.05 -3.05
C LEU A 312 15.07 -3.97 -4.06
N ILE A 313 14.78 -4.34 -5.30
CA ILE A 313 15.66 -4.14 -6.45
C ILE A 313 15.01 -3.10 -7.36
N ALA A 314 15.71 -2.04 -7.74
CA ALA A 314 15.21 -1.03 -8.66
C ALA A 314 16.16 -0.79 -9.84
N LYS A 315 15.60 -0.68 -11.05
CA LYS A 315 16.29 -0.21 -12.26
C LYS A 315 15.62 1.07 -12.70
N LEU A 316 16.28 2.21 -12.51
CA LEU A 316 15.65 3.52 -12.63
C LEU A 316 15.56 4.03 -14.08
N HIS A 317 16.41 3.49 -14.97
CA HIS A 317 16.51 3.89 -16.38
C HIS A 317 16.10 2.78 -17.36
N ASP A 318 15.18 1.90 -16.95
CA ASP A 318 14.63 0.88 -17.85
C ASP A 318 13.78 1.54 -18.97
N PRO A 319 13.91 1.12 -20.25
CA PRO A 319 13.14 1.69 -21.36
C PRO A 319 11.62 1.62 -21.17
N ALA A 320 11.11 0.66 -20.40
CA ALA A 320 9.69 0.53 -20.08
C ALA A 320 9.22 1.49 -18.96
N GLY A 321 10.14 2.24 -18.34
CA GLY A 321 9.94 3.04 -17.14
C GLY A 321 10.59 2.40 -15.91
N ALA A 322 10.87 3.21 -14.88
CA ALA A 322 11.58 2.73 -13.69
C ALA A 322 10.91 1.47 -13.09
N ASN A 323 11.69 0.41 -12.96
CA ASN A 323 11.21 -0.92 -12.59
C ASN A 323 11.67 -1.29 -11.18
N PHE A 324 10.74 -1.61 -10.31
CA PHE A 324 10.95 -1.94 -8.90
C PHE A 324 10.43 -3.35 -8.62
N ARG A 325 11.22 -4.17 -7.94
CA ARG A 325 10.87 -5.52 -7.51
C ARG A 325 11.10 -5.65 -6.01
N TYR A 326 10.05 -5.85 -5.25
CA TYR A 326 10.09 -6.12 -3.82
C TYR A 326 9.90 -7.61 -3.59
N GLU A 327 11.02 -8.32 -3.43
CA GLU A 327 11.10 -9.77 -3.43
C GLU A 327 11.05 -10.35 -2.01
N GLY A 328 10.31 -11.45 -1.87
CA GLY A 328 10.29 -12.31 -0.69
C GLY A 328 10.01 -11.56 0.62
N PHE A 329 9.19 -10.52 0.57
CA PHE A 329 8.95 -9.70 1.74
C PHE A 329 8.08 -10.43 2.75
N ASN A 330 8.29 -10.12 4.03
CA ASN A 330 7.49 -10.60 5.14
C ASN A 330 6.99 -9.42 5.95
N GLY A 331 5.76 -9.47 6.42
CA GLY A 331 5.17 -8.33 7.10
C GLY A 331 3.84 -8.63 7.76
N LYS A 332 3.21 -7.54 8.21
CA LYS A 332 1.87 -7.53 8.79
C LYS A 332 1.08 -6.31 8.33
N ILE A 333 -0.23 -6.48 8.24
CA ILE A 333 -1.22 -5.41 8.12
C ILE A 333 -2.23 -5.63 9.25
N GLY A 334 -2.25 -4.71 10.22
CA GLY A 334 -2.95 -4.94 11.48
C GLY A 334 -2.36 -6.14 12.21
N ASN A 335 -3.19 -7.14 12.49
CA ASN A 335 -2.78 -8.39 13.12
C ASN A 335 -2.58 -9.54 12.12
N SER A 336 -2.86 -9.32 10.84
CA SER A 336 -2.73 -10.30 9.76
C SER A 336 -1.30 -10.32 9.22
N ASP A 337 -0.73 -11.50 8.98
CA ASP A 337 0.53 -11.60 8.26
C ASP A 337 0.34 -11.38 6.76
N ILE A 338 1.38 -10.88 6.10
CA ILE A 338 1.42 -10.73 4.65
C ILE A 338 2.82 -11.02 4.12
N HIS A 339 2.88 -11.75 3.01
CA HIS A 339 4.11 -12.21 2.38
C HIS A 339 3.97 -12.17 0.88
N GLY A 340 5.09 -12.06 0.15
CA GLY A 340 5.09 -12.31 -1.28
C GLY A 340 6.11 -11.50 -2.05
N ASP A 341 5.79 -11.31 -3.33
CA ASP A 341 6.59 -10.58 -4.29
C ASP A 341 5.72 -9.54 -4.99
N LEU A 342 6.21 -8.31 -5.07
CA LEU A 342 5.56 -7.22 -5.78
C LEU A 342 6.51 -6.64 -6.85
N GLY A 343 5.96 -6.35 -8.02
CA GLY A 343 6.62 -5.62 -9.09
C GLY A 343 5.87 -4.31 -9.36
N PHE A 344 6.58 -3.20 -9.48
CA PHE A 344 6.03 -1.91 -9.86
C PHE A 344 6.84 -1.33 -11.02
N VAL A 345 6.16 -1.01 -12.13
CA VAL A 345 6.77 -0.39 -13.29
C VAL A 345 6.16 1.00 -13.46
N ALA A 346 6.99 2.04 -13.37
CA ALA A 346 6.61 3.44 -13.54
C ALA A 346 6.45 3.81 -15.03
N SER A 347 5.62 3.05 -15.75
CA SER A 347 5.33 3.21 -17.18
C SER A 347 4.39 4.38 -17.47
N GLN A 348 4.34 4.79 -18.74
CA GLN A 348 3.36 5.74 -19.27
C GLN A 348 2.34 5.01 -20.16
N PRO A 349 1.07 5.44 -20.21
CA PRO A 349 0.47 6.59 -19.51
C PRO A 349 0.15 6.33 -18.03
N ARG A 350 0.18 5.06 -17.60
CA ARG A 350 -0.07 4.67 -16.21
C ARG A 350 0.99 3.67 -15.74
N PRO A 351 1.45 3.77 -14.49
CA PRO A 351 2.25 2.74 -13.86
C PRO A 351 1.44 1.46 -13.64
N LYS A 352 2.13 0.31 -13.55
CA LYS A 352 1.51 -0.99 -13.25
C LYS A 352 2.11 -1.62 -11.98
N LEU A 353 1.26 -1.99 -11.04
CA LEU A 353 1.60 -2.86 -9.90
C LEU A 353 1.22 -4.31 -10.23
N SER A 354 2.08 -5.26 -9.92
CA SER A 354 1.82 -6.69 -10.12
C SER A 354 2.38 -7.52 -8.98
N GLY A 355 1.84 -8.70 -8.72
CA GLY A 355 2.45 -9.61 -7.76
C GLY A 355 1.56 -10.70 -7.21
N VAL A 356 2.14 -11.50 -6.33
CA VAL A 356 1.46 -12.60 -5.65
C VAL A 356 1.67 -12.44 -4.16
N LEU A 357 0.57 -12.41 -3.43
CA LEU A 357 0.52 -12.13 -2.00
C LEU A 357 -0.13 -13.29 -1.25
N VAL A 358 0.43 -13.63 -0.10
CA VAL A 358 -0.06 -14.71 0.76
C VAL A 358 -0.17 -14.22 2.20
N SER A 359 -1.29 -14.54 2.84
CA SER A 359 -1.49 -14.45 4.29
C SER A 359 -1.78 -15.85 4.84
N ASN A 360 -0.98 -16.30 5.79
CA ASN A 360 -1.21 -17.57 6.47
C ASN A 360 -2.32 -17.43 7.53
N GLN A 361 -2.41 -16.26 8.16
CA GLN A 361 -3.45 -15.86 9.10
C GLN A 361 -3.95 -14.46 8.76
N LEU A 362 -5.19 -14.41 8.29
CA LEU A 362 -5.90 -13.20 7.92
C LEU A 362 -7.02 -12.94 8.93
N LEU A 363 -7.10 -11.75 9.50
CA LEU A 363 -8.22 -11.36 10.35
C LEU A 363 -9.20 -10.52 9.52
N PHE A 364 -10.49 -10.84 9.61
CA PHE A 364 -11.51 -10.07 8.89
C PHE A 364 -11.53 -8.60 9.31
N SER A 365 -11.21 -8.31 10.58
CA SER A 365 -11.08 -6.95 11.10
C SER A 365 -10.04 -6.11 10.35
N ASP A 366 -9.01 -6.74 9.78
CA ASP A 366 -7.95 -6.06 9.03
C ASP A 366 -8.34 -5.85 7.56
N LEU A 367 -9.32 -6.61 7.06
CA LEU A 367 -9.95 -6.38 5.74
C LEU A 367 -11.08 -5.35 5.79
N ALA A 368 -11.65 -5.10 6.97
CA ALA A 368 -12.79 -4.22 7.14
C ALA A 368 -12.60 -2.81 6.54
N PRO A 369 -11.42 -2.15 6.63
CA PRO A 369 -11.19 -0.86 5.99
C PRO A 369 -11.35 -0.87 4.46
N LEU A 370 -11.12 -2.02 3.79
CA LEU A 370 -11.25 -2.13 2.33
C LEU A 370 -12.69 -1.92 1.85
N ILE A 371 -13.67 -2.16 2.73
CA ILE A 371 -15.10 -2.03 2.45
C ILE A 371 -15.80 -1.02 3.38
N GLY A 372 -15.04 -0.26 4.17
CA GLY A 372 -15.56 0.74 5.11
C GLY A 372 -16.30 0.15 6.32
N ALA A 373 -16.01 -1.09 6.68
CA ALA A 373 -16.68 -1.81 7.77
C ALA A 373 -15.94 -1.71 9.12
N ASP A 374 -14.86 -0.93 9.20
CA ASP A 374 -14.13 -0.72 10.45
C ASP A 374 -14.85 0.26 11.40
N SER A 375 -14.48 0.24 12.67
CA SER A 375 -15.09 1.13 13.67
C SER A 375 -14.76 2.61 13.38
N ASN A 376 -15.67 3.52 13.74
CA ASN A 376 -15.43 4.97 13.67
C ASN A 376 -14.11 5.41 14.35
N ALA A 377 -13.69 4.70 15.41
CA ALA A 377 -12.42 4.97 16.10
C ALA A 377 -11.19 4.52 15.27
N ALA A 378 -11.29 3.36 14.60
CA ALA A 378 -10.25 2.86 13.70
C ALA A 378 -10.12 3.76 12.47
N GLN A 379 -11.25 4.15 11.87
CA GLN A 379 -11.31 5.08 10.75
C GLN A 379 -10.63 6.41 11.08
N LYS A 380 -10.93 7.00 12.24
CA LYS A 380 -10.26 8.23 12.70
C LYS A 380 -8.74 8.06 12.85
N LYS A 381 -8.26 6.91 13.35
CA LYS A 381 -6.83 6.65 13.53
C LYS A 381 -6.06 6.57 12.21
N ARG A 382 -6.69 6.08 11.14
CA ARG A 382 -6.11 6.04 9.79
C ARG A 382 -6.39 7.31 8.96
N GLY A 383 -6.97 8.36 9.57
CA GLY A 383 -7.23 9.64 8.92
C GLY A 383 -8.53 9.75 8.12
N GLY A 384 -9.46 8.80 8.26
CA GLY A 384 -10.77 8.85 7.61
C GLY A 384 -11.76 9.79 8.30
N GLU A 385 -12.62 10.44 7.51
CA GLU A 385 -13.58 11.45 7.99
C GLU A 385 -15.03 10.95 8.07
N SER A 386 -15.36 9.85 7.38
CA SER A 386 -16.72 9.30 7.39
C SER A 386 -17.09 8.74 8.76
N LYS A 387 -18.40 8.64 9.02
CA LYS A 387 -18.95 8.11 10.27
C LYS A 387 -20.08 7.16 9.94
N GLN A 388 -19.94 5.91 10.36
CA GLN A 388 -21.01 4.92 10.26
C GLN A 388 -22.18 5.32 11.18
N PRO A 389 -23.40 5.53 10.63
CA PRO A 389 -24.58 5.85 11.44
C PRO A 389 -24.97 4.69 12.35
N SER A 390 -25.37 4.97 13.59
CA SER A 390 -25.68 3.94 14.61
C SER A 390 -26.85 3.01 14.25
N GLY A 391 -27.73 3.43 13.34
CA GLY A 391 -28.86 2.63 12.85
C GLY A 391 -28.60 1.86 11.56
N LYS A 392 -27.40 1.97 10.98
CA LYS A 392 -27.04 1.33 9.71
C LYS A 392 -25.98 0.24 9.90
N VAL A 393 -26.21 -0.91 9.28
CA VAL A 393 -25.28 -2.04 9.20
C VAL A 393 -24.47 -2.04 7.91
N LEU A 394 -24.98 -1.43 6.83
CA LEU A 394 -24.24 -1.35 5.56
C LEU A 394 -23.21 -0.21 5.60
N PRO A 395 -21.94 -0.47 5.25
CA PRO A 395 -20.89 0.56 5.24
C PRO A 395 -21.21 1.76 4.36
N VAL A 396 -21.10 2.97 4.93
CA VAL A 396 -21.34 4.24 4.20
C VAL A 396 -20.07 4.94 3.75
N GLU A 397 -18.89 4.50 4.19
CA GLU A 397 -17.63 5.10 3.74
C GLU A 397 -17.45 4.93 2.23
N GLU A 398 -17.06 6.02 1.57
CA GLU A 398 -16.90 6.05 0.13
C GLU A 398 -15.53 5.51 -0.30
N PHE A 399 -15.53 4.70 -1.35
CA PHE A 399 -14.33 4.30 -2.07
C PHE A 399 -13.68 5.52 -2.75
N GLN A 400 -12.37 5.67 -2.58
CA GLN A 400 -11.57 6.72 -3.21
C GLN A 400 -11.30 6.44 -4.70
N THR A 401 -12.36 6.37 -5.50
CA THR A 401 -12.33 5.98 -6.92
C THR A 401 -11.54 6.94 -7.81
N ASP A 402 -11.35 8.19 -7.40
CA ASP A 402 -10.55 9.17 -8.14
C ASP A 402 -9.10 8.71 -8.37
N ARG A 403 -8.57 7.88 -7.47
CA ARG A 403 -7.20 7.35 -7.58
C ARG A 403 -7.10 6.11 -8.47
N TRP A 404 -8.22 5.47 -8.82
CA TRP A 404 -8.20 4.20 -9.55
C TRP A 404 -7.72 4.33 -11.00
N ARG A 405 -7.64 5.55 -11.53
CA ARG A 405 -7.07 5.82 -12.86
C ARG A 405 -5.60 6.24 -12.82
N ALA A 406 -5.02 6.41 -11.63
CA ALA A 406 -3.63 6.81 -11.48
C ALA A 406 -2.64 5.64 -11.69
N MET A 407 -3.11 4.39 -11.63
CA MET A 407 -2.28 3.18 -11.74
C MET A 407 -3.14 1.98 -12.16
N ASP A 408 -2.54 1.04 -12.91
CA ASP A 408 -3.10 -0.28 -13.18
C ASP A 408 -2.54 -1.32 -12.19
N ALA A 409 -3.29 -2.37 -11.86
CA ALA A 409 -2.87 -3.41 -10.92
C ALA A 409 -3.25 -4.82 -11.39
N ASP A 410 -2.44 -5.80 -11.04
CA ASP A 410 -2.59 -7.22 -11.40
C ASP A 410 -2.01 -8.09 -10.28
N VAL A 411 -2.82 -8.35 -9.25
CA VAL A 411 -2.35 -8.91 -7.98
C VAL A 411 -3.18 -10.14 -7.61
N GLU A 412 -2.52 -11.26 -7.40
CA GLU A 412 -3.14 -12.44 -6.79
C GLU A 412 -2.97 -12.40 -5.27
N PHE A 413 -4.05 -12.66 -4.53
CA PHE A 413 -4.01 -12.72 -3.07
C PHE A 413 -4.63 -14.01 -2.55
N THR A 414 -3.91 -14.70 -1.67
CA THR A 414 -4.36 -15.93 -1.00
C THR A 414 -4.32 -15.78 0.51
N GLY A 415 -5.45 -15.98 1.18
CA GLY A 415 -5.58 -16.05 2.64
C GLY A 415 -5.90 -17.48 3.09
N LYS A 416 -4.95 -18.19 3.72
CA LYS A 416 -5.13 -19.61 4.07
C LYS A 416 -6.13 -19.82 5.20
N ARG A 417 -5.94 -19.11 6.32
CA ARG A 417 -6.81 -19.17 7.49
C ARG A 417 -7.36 -17.79 7.79
N ILE A 418 -8.68 -17.65 7.86
CA ILE A 418 -9.32 -16.36 8.09
C ILE A 418 -10.11 -16.39 9.39
N VAL A 419 -9.81 -15.45 10.29
CA VAL A 419 -10.44 -15.35 11.60
C VAL A 419 -11.35 -14.11 11.60
N GLN A 420 -12.66 -14.32 11.49
CA GLN A 420 -13.66 -13.26 11.71
C GLN A 420 -14.15 -13.29 13.16
N SER A 421 -14.56 -14.47 13.62
CA SER A 421 -14.90 -14.80 15.00
C SER A 421 -14.44 -16.23 15.30
N PRO A 422 -14.31 -16.64 16.57
CA PRO A 422 -13.99 -18.02 16.92
C PRO A 422 -15.01 -19.03 16.35
N ASP A 423 -16.26 -18.60 16.16
CA ASP A 423 -17.40 -19.48 15.88
C ASP A 423 -17.77 -19.58 14.39
N LEU A 424 -17.29 -18.67 13.53
CA LEU A 424 -17.52 -18.67 12.08
C LEU A 424 -16.20 -18.47 11.31
N PRO A 425 -15.33 -19.49 11.24
CA PRO A 425 -14.07 -19.38 10.51
C PRO A 425 -14.32 -19.34 9.00
N PHE A 426 -13.62 -18.44 8.33
CA PHE A 426 -13.52 -18.41 6.88
C PHE A 426 -12.20 -19.12 6.50
N THR A 427 -12.16 -19.82 5.38
CA THR A 427 -10.95 -20.54 4.94
C THR A 427 -10.67 -20.31 3.47
N ASP A 428 -9.43 -20.53 3.05
CA ASP A 428 -9.05 -20.66 1.64
C ASP A 428 -9.52 -19.49 0.76
N LEU A 429 -9.31 -18.26 1.24
CA LEU A 429 -9.60 -17.08 0.43
C LEU A 429 -8.61 -17.01 -0.73
N TYR A 430 -9.14 -16.84 -1.93
CA TYR A 430 -8.37 -16.56 -3.12
C TYR A 430 -9.06 -15.42 -3.89
N THR A 431 -8.28 -14.48 -4.39
CA THR A 431 -8.77 -13.48 -5.34
C THR A 431 -7.70 -13.07 -6.33
N HIS A 432 -8.10 -12.85 -7.59
CA HIS A 432 -7.30 -12.15 -8.57
C HIS A 432 -7.85 -10.74 -8.75
N LEU A 433 -7.08 -9.76 -8.25
CA LEU A 433 -7.40 -8.35 -8.33
C LEU A 433 -6.78 -7.77 -9.60
N VAL A 434 -7.63 -7.28 -10.50
CA VAL A 434 -7.19 -6.53 -11.68
C VAL A 434 -7.81 -5.14 -11.66
N LEU A 435 -6.96 -4.13 -11.71
CA LEU A 435 -7.33 -2.73 -11.91
C LEU A 435 -6.78 -2.30 -13.27
N ASN A 436 -7.66 -1.90 -14.19
CA ASN A 436 -7.27 -1.44 -15.51
C ASN A 436 -8.07 -0.18 -15.86
N ASP A 437 -7.39 0.96 -15.99
CA ASP A 437 -7.98 2.26 -16.29
C ASP A 437 -9.22 2.59 -15.43
N GLY A 438 -9.11 2.42 -14.12
CA GLY A 438 -10.23 2.69 -13.20
C GLY A 438 -11.32 1.62 -13.15
N GLN A 439 -11.19 0.51 -13.87
CA GLN A 439 -12.05 -0.67 -13.72
C GLN A 439 -11.39 -1.68 -12.80
N LEU A 440 -11.95 -1.87 -11.61
CA LEU A 440 -11.52 -2.87 -10.63
C LEU A 440 -12.34 -4.15 -10.82
N SER A 441 -11.67 -5.29 -10.82
CA SER A 441 -12.28 -6.61 -10.84
C SER A 441 -11.64 -7.54 -9.82
N LEU A 442 -12.46 -8.40 -9.22
CA LEU A 442 -12.07 -9.48 -8.31
C LEU A 442 -12.66 -10.76 -8.91
N GLU A 443 -11.88 -11.45 -9.74
CA GLU A 443 -12.38 -12.53 -10.59
C GLU A 443 -11.39 -13.71 -10.65
N PRO A 444 -11.65 -14.82 -9.93
CA PRO A 444 -12.74 -15.04 -8.98
C PRO A 444 -12.35 -14.58 -7.57
N LEU A 445 -13.30 -14.06 -6.77
CA LEU A 445 -13.20 -14.00 -5.32
C LEU A 445 -13.82 -15.27 -4.73
N ARG A 446 -13.02 -16.10 -4.08
CA ARG A 446 -13.44 -17.39 -3.50
C ARG A 446 -13.09 -17.45 -2.03
N PHE A 447 -13.95 -18.06 -1.22
CA PHE A 447 -13.61 -18.45 0.14
C PHE A 447 -14.57 -19.52 0.68
N GLY A 448 -14.08 -20.34 1.60
CA GLY A 448 -14.87 -21.26 2.41
C GLY A 448 -15.48 -20.55 3.62
N VAL A 449 -16.72 -20.89 3.96
CA VAL A 449 -17.41 -20.42 5.17
C VAL A 449 -18.50 -21.41 5.56
N ALA A 450 -18.70 -21.63 6.86
CA ALA A 450 -19.73 -22.53 7.38
C ALA A 450 -19.75 -23.94 6.73
N GLY A 451 -18.56 -24.46 6.37
CA GLY A 451 -18.40 -25.76 5.71
C GLY A 451 -18.78 -25.80 4.22
N GLY A 452 -19.24 -24.68 3.64
CA GLY A 452 -19.53 -24.50 2.22
C GLY A 452 -18.49 -23.62 1.51
N LYS A 453 -18.78 -23.25 0.26
CA LYS A 453 -17.93 -22.41 -0.60
C LYS A 453 -18.73 -21.27 -1.24
N LEU A 454 -18.19 -20.05 -1.16
CA LEU A 454 -18.66 -18.90 -1.91
C LEU A 454 -17.72 -18.62 -3.08
N ASP A 455 -18.29 -18.50 -4.27
CA ASP A 455 -17.65 -17.94 -5.46
C ASP A 455 -18.32 -16.62 -5.81
N ALA A 456 -17.52 -15.57 -6.07
CA ALA A 456 -18.03 -14.27 -6.46
C ALA A 456 -17.17 -13.64 -7.57
N ASP A 457 -17.82 -13.08 -8.57
CA ASP A 457 -17.20 -12.21 -9.58
C ASP A 457 -17.69 -10.78 -9.33
N ILE A 458 -16.77 -9.88 -8.98
CA ILE A 458 -17.09 -8.48 -8.66
C ILE A 458 -16.41 -7.57 -9.67
N ARG A 459 -17.19 -6.68 -10.30
CA ARG A 459 -16.70 -5.61 -11.18
C ARG A 459 -17.17 -4.25 -10.69
N LEU A 460 -16.25 -3.32 -10.54
CA LEU A 460 -16.49 -1.95 -10.11
C LEU A 460 -15.87 -1.00 -11.15
N ASN A 461 -16.69 -0.11 -11.71
CA ASN A 461 -16.26 0.86 -12.73
C ASN A 461 -16.18 2.26 -12.12
N GLY A 462 -14.98 2.62 -11.64
CA GLY A 462 -14.66 3.92 -11.04
C GLY A 462 -14.52 5.07 -12.06
N GLN A 463 -14.66 4.81 -13.36
CA GLN A 463 -14.69 5.87 -14.37
C GLN A 463 -16.04 6.62 -14.36
N ASN A 464 -17.10 5.98 -13.86
CA ASN A 464 -18.42 6.59 -13.73
C ASN A 464 -18.57 7.28 -12.37
N LYS A 465 -19.32 8.39 -12.34
CA LYS A 465 -19.70 9.09 -11.11
C LYS A 465 -21.23 9.24 -11.06
N PRO A 466 -21.95 8.54 -10.16
CA PRO A 466 -21.44 7.56 -9.19
C PRO A 466 -20.93 6.27 -9.87
N MET A 467 -20.03 5.56 -9.18
CA MET A 467 -19.43 4.29 -9.65
C MET A 467 -20.52 3.25 -9.96
N GLN A 468 -20.32 2.46 -11.00
CA GLN A 468 -21.20 1.32 -11.32
C GLN A 468 -20.58 0.03 -10.79
N GLY A 469 -21.36 -0.80 -10.11
CA GLY A 469 -20.91 -2.09 -9.60
C GLY A 469 -21.79 -3.24 -10.09
N ARG A 470 -21.19 -4.42 -10.29
CA ARG A 470 -21.88 -5.68 -10.48
C ARG A 470 -21.21 -6.77 -9.66
N ALA A 471 -22.02 -7.63 -9.04
CA ALA A 471 -21.57 -8.81 -8.33
C ALA A 471 -22.41 -10.02 -8.76
N ARG A 472 -21.73 -11.07 -9.19
CA ARG A 472 -22.34 -12.41 -9.36
C ARG A 472 -21.82 -13.30 -8.27
N LEU A 473 -22.72 -13.93 -7.51
CA LEU A 473 -22.36 -14.76 -6.38
C LEU A 473 -22.99 -16.15 -6.53
N SER A 474 -22.26 -17.18 -6.15
CA SER A 474 -22.69 -18.56 -6.05
C SER A 474 -22.27 -19.10 -4.69
N ALA A 475 -23.24 -19.43 -3.85
CA ALA A 475 -23.06 -20.09 -2.57
C ALA A 475 -23.42 -21.57 -2.70
N ARG A 476 -22.55 -22.48 -2.26
CA ARG A 476 -22.78 -23.93 -2.32
C ARG A 476 -22.46 -24.62 -1.00
N ASN A 477 -23.32 -25.55 -0.61
CA ASN A 477 -23.15 -26.46 0.54
C ASN A 477 -22.94 -25.75 1.90
N PHE A 478 -23.55 -24.59 2.12
CA PHE A 478 -23.42 -23.88 3.40
C PHE A 478 -24.21 -24.61 4.49
N LYS A 479 -23.55 -25.00 5.58
CA LYS A 479 -24.21 -25.76 6.65
C LYS A 479 -24.97 -24.82 7.57
N LEU A 480 -26.28 -24.99 7.66
CA LEU A 480 -27.17 -24.12 8.46
C LEU A 480 -26.71 -23.97 9.93
N LYS A 481 -26.31 -25.08 10.57
CA LYS A 481 -25.76 -25.09 11.93
C LYS A 481 -24.55 -24.17 12.11
N GLN A 482 -23.68 -24.14 11.11
CA GLN A 482 -22.42 -23.39 11.17
C GLN A 482 -22.60 -21.93 10.75
N LEU A 483 -23.62 -21.62 9.94
CA LEU A 483 -23.94 -20.24 9.52
C LEU A 483 -24.44 -19.37 10.67
N PHE A 484 -25.17 -19.95 11.63
CA PHE A 484 -25.78 -19.23 12.75
C PHE A 484 -25.39 -19.84 14.10
N PRO A 485 -24.08 -19.90 14.43
CA PRO A 485 -23.58 -20.69 15.57
C PRO A 485 -24.00 -20.11 16.92
N THR A 486 -24.30 -18.80 16.98
CA THR A 486 -24.72 -18.08 18.19
C THR A 486 -26.23 -18.11 18.43
N PHE A 487 -27.02 -18.59 17.46
CA PHE A 487 -28.48 -18.66 17.59
C PHE A 487 -28.88 -20.07 18.02
N GLU A 488 -29.21 -20.25 19.30
CA GLU A 488 -29.52 -21.55 19.93
C GLU A 488 -30.46 -22.44 19.09
N PRO A 489 -31.59 -21.95 18.53
CA PRO A 489 -32.49 -22.79 17.73
C PRO A 489 -31.86 -23.37 16.46
N MET A 490 -30.79 -22.76 15.94
CA MET A 490 -30.09 -23.25 14.76
C MET A 490 -29.02 -24.29 15.08
N LYS A 491 -28.67 -24.52 16.37
CA LYS A 491 -27.64 -25.50 16.75
C LYS A 491 -28.03 -26.95 16.50
N THR A 492 -29.33 -27.25 16.51
CA THR A 492 -29.89 -28.56 16.14
C THR A 492 -30.35 -28.61 14.67
N SER A 493 -30.28 -27.48 13.96
CA SER A 493 -30.73 -27.43 12.57
C SER A 493 -29.66 -27.99 11.64
N PHE A 494 -30.05 -28.87 10.72
CA PHE A 494 -29.17 -29.44 9.69
C PHE A 494 -29.77 -29.23 8.30
N GLY A 495 -28.93 -29.25 7.27
CA GLY A 495 -29.30 -28.92 5.89
C GLY A 495 -28.25 -28.04 5.24
N GLU A 496 -28.26 -28.04 3.91
CA GLU A 496 -27.30 -27.30 3.10
C GLU A 496 -28.00 -26.18 2.34
N LEU A 497 -27.55 -24.94 2.56
CA LEU A 497 -27.99 -23.77 1.84
C LEU A 497 -27.13 -23.59 0.58
N ASN A 498 -27.82 -23.45 -0.54
CA ASN A 498 -27.27 -23.12 -1.84
C ASN A 498 -27.96 -21.85 -2.33
N GLY A 499 -27.27 -21.02 -3.10
CA GLY A 499 -27.90 -19.83 -3.66
C GLY A 499 -27.07 -19.14 -4.71
N ASP A 500 -27.75 -18.35 -5.53
CA ASP A 500 -27.16 -17.56 -6.59
C ASP A 500 -27.71 -16.14 -6.53
N ALA A 501 -26.87 -15.15 -6.82
CA ALA A 501 -27.28 -13.76 -6.93
C ALA A 501 -26.55 -13.07 -8.09
N ASP A 502 -27.27 -12.24 -8.85
CA ASP A 502 -26.69 -11.33 -9.84
C ASP A 502 -27.27 -9.94 -9.59
N ILE A 503 -26.42 -9.05 -9.08
CA ILE A 503 -26.82 -7.76 -8.55
C ILE A 503 -25.96 -6.68 -9.23
N SER A 504 -26.59 -5.60 -9.66
CA SER A 504 -25.94 -4.42 -10.21
C SER A 504 -26.44 -3.15 -9.52
N GLY A 505 -25.58 -2.17 -9.30
CA GLY A 505 -25.93 -0.95 -8.57
C GLY A 505 -25.06 0.23 -8.94
N ARG A 506 -25.42 1.41 -8.42
CA ARG A 506 -24.67 2.66 -8.60
C ARG A 506 -24.44 3.35 -7.25
N GLY A 507 -23.19 3.67 -6.95
CA GLY A 507 -22.82 4.32 -5.69
C GLY A 507 -21.34 4.19 -5.39
N ASN A 508 -20.83 5.08 -4.54
CA ASN A 508 -19.43 5.08 -4.15
C ASN A 508 -19.17 4.37 -2.82
N SER A 509 -20.15 3.70 -2.22
CA SER A 509 -20.01 2.90 -0.99
C SER A 509 -20.82 1.61 -1.09
N VAL A 510 -20.58 0.64 -0.20
CA VAL A 510 -21.39 -0.60 -0.14
C VAL A 510 -22.88 -0.27 0.05
N ALA A 511 -23.21 0.63 0.98
CA ALA A 511 -24.58 1.06 1.22
C ALA A 511 -25.21 1.75 -0.01
N ALA A 512 -24.45 2.58 -0.74
CA ALA A 512 -24.98 3.27 -1.93
C ALA A 512 -25.18 2.31 -3.12
N LEU A 513 -24.24 1.38 -3.34
CA LEU A 513 -24.36 0.35 -4.37
C LEU A 513 -25.57 -0.56 -4.13
N LEU A 514 -25.75 -1.05 -2.89
CA LEU A 514 -26.88 -1.89 -2.52
C LEU A 514 -28.19 -1.10 -2.47
N GLY A 515 -28.15 0.15 -2.02
CA GLY A 515 -29.33 1.04 -1.96
C GLY A 515 -29.92 1.44 -3.31
N THR A 516 -29.21 1.20 -4.42
CA THR A 516 -29.68 1.41 -5.80
C THR A 516 -29.68 0.12 -6.62
N ALA A 517 -29.53 -1.03 -5.94
CA ALA A 517 -29.32 -2.31 -6.58
C ALA A 517 -30.53 -2.75 -7.43
N ASN A 518 -30.25 -3.42 -8.53
CA ASN A 518 -31.19 -4.13 -9.37
C ASN A 518 -30.65 -5.53 -9.65
N GLY A 519 -31.51 -6.54 -9.61
CA GLY A 519 -31.07 -7.91 -9.80
C GLY A 519 -32.03 -8.95 -9.23
N GLU A 520 -31.49 -10.14 -8.98
CA GLU A 520 -32.20 -11.24 -8.35
C GLU A 520 -31.30 -12.02 -7.40
N MET A 521 -31.94 -12.67 -6.43
CA MET A 521 -31.29 -13.57 -5.47
C MET A 521 -32.18 -14.79 -5.28
N LYS A 522 -31.61 -15.98 -5.48
CA LYS A 522 -32.29 -17.28 -5.33
C LYS A 522 -31.55 -18.11 -4.31
N MET A 523 -32.27 -18.72 -3.38
CA MET A 523 -31.69 -19.64 -2.39
C MET A 523 -32.55 -20.88 -2.25
N LEU A 524 -31.89 -22.00 -2.00
CA LEU A 524 -32.49 -23.33 -1.85
C LEU A 524 -31.81 -24.08 -0.70
N VAL A 525 -32.62 -24.66 0.16
CA VAL A 525 -32.23 -25.70 1.11
C VAL A 525 -33.01 -26.95 0.76
N ASN A 526 -32.31 -28.06 0.53
CA ASN A 526 -32.94 -29.37 0.39
C ASN A 526 -32.60 -30.20 1.62
N ASP A 527 -33.56 -31.02 2.05
CA ASP A 527 -33.38 -32.05 3.09
C ASP A 527 -32.61 -31.56 4.32
N GLY A 528 -33.35 -31.04 5.29
CA GLY A 528 -32.80 -30.58 6.55
C GLY A 528 -33.66 -30.94 7.75
N ALA A 529 -33.35 -30.36 8.89
CA ALA A 529 -34.31 -30.25 9.98
C ALA A 529 -34.08 -28.97 10.76
N ILE A 530 -35.11 -28.59 11.51
CA ILE A 530 -35.13 -27.42 12.36
C ILE A 530 -35.64 -27.81 13.75
N SER A 531 -35.22 -27.08 14.78
CA SER A 531 -35.75 -27.22 16.14
C SER A 531 -37.28 -27.17 16.14
N ARG A 532 -37.92 -28.16 16.78
CA ARG A 532 -39.38 -28.17 17.00
C ARG A 532 -39.80 -27.02 17.88
N GLY A 533 -39.00 -26.65 18.88
CA GLY A 533 -39.20 -25.45 19.68
C GLY A 533 -39.39 -24.19 18.81
N LEU A 534 -38.54 -24.00 17.79
CA LEU A 534 -38.66 -22.87 16.86
C LEU A 534 -39.95 -22.93 16.04
N MET A 535 -40.34 -24.11 15.58
CA MET A 535 -41.60 -24.30 14.86
C MET A 535 -42.85 -24.08 15.72
N GLU A 536 -42.83 -24.51 16.98
CA GLU A 536 -43.96 -24.34 17.90
C GLU A 536 -44.09 -22.89 18.38
N ILE A 537 -42.98 -22.15 18.48
CA ILE A 537 -42.98 -20.68 18.64
C ILE A 537 -43.63 -20.03 17.43
N ALA A 538 -43.24 -20.41 16.21
CA ALA A 538 -43.81 -19.85 14.99
C ALA A 538 -45.31 -20.19 14.82
N GLY A 539 -45.72 -21.38 15.25
CA GLY A 539 -47.12 -21.82 15.24
C GLY A 539 -47.97 -21.30 16.41
N LEU A 540 -47.36 -20.57 17.37
CA LEU A 540 -47.96 -20.10 18.62
C LEU A 540 -48.62 -21.21 19.44
N ASN A 541 -48.03 -22.40 19.41
CA ASN A 541 -48.57 -23.59 20.07
C ASN A 541 -47.97 -23.71 21.48
N VAL A 542 -48.55 -22.95 22.41
CA VAL A 542 -48.05 -22.79 23.78
C VAL A 542 -48.01 -24.13 24.53
N GLY A 543 -48.95 -25.04 24.26
CA GLY A 543 -49.00 -26.35 24.91
C GLY A 543 -47.78 -27.23 24.60
N ASN A 544 -47.44 -27.38 23.32
CA ASN A 544 -46.31 -28.20 22.90
C ASN A 544 -44.95 -27.57 23.21
N TYR A 545 -44.84 -26.23 23.20
CA TYR A 545 -43.62 -25.54 23.60
C TYR A 545 -43.23 -25.80 25.07
N VAL A 546 -44.21 -25.80 25.98
CA VAL A 546 -44.00 -26.10 27.41
C VAL A 546 -43.57 -27.56 27.61
N VAL A 547 -44.14 -28.50 26.85
CA VAL A 547 -43.74 -29.91 26.86
C VAL A 547 -42.31 -30.09 26.32
N GLY A 548 -41.95 -29.44 25.22
CA GLY A 548 -40.59 -29.47 24.68
C GLY A 548 -39.53 -28.94 25.67
N LYS A 549 -39.87 -27.89 26.42
CA LYS A 549 -38.99 -27.33 27.47
C LYS A 549 -38.77 -28.29 28.66
N LEU A 550 -39.72 -29.19 28.93
CA LEU A 550 -39.67 -30.16 30.03
C LEU A 550 -39.02 -31.51 29.64
N PHE A 551 -39.15 -31.94 28.38
CA PHE A 551 -38.76 -33.29 27.93
C PHE A 551 -37.69 -33.32 26.82
N GLY A 552 -37.13 -32.17 26.45
CA GLY A 552 -36.10 -32.05 25.41
C GLY A 552 -36.68 -31.66 24.04
N ASP A 553 -35.92 -30.86 23.29
CA ASP A 553 -36.30 -30.39 21.97
C ASP A 553 -36.07 -31.50 20.92
N LYS A 554 -37.03 -31.67 20.01
CA LYS A 554 -36.96 -32.68 18.94
C LYS A 554 -36.76 -31.95 17.62
N ASP A 555 -36.25 -32.63 16.61
CA ASP A 555 -36.12 -32.03 15.28
C ASP A 555 -37.42 -32.17 14.47
N VAL A 556 -37.65 -31.25 13.54
CA VAL A 556 -38.70 -31.32 12.51
C VAL A 556 -38.04 -31.27 11.15
N LYS A 557 -38.30 -32.27 10.31
CA LYS A 557 -37.68 -32.37 8.99
C LYS A 557 -38.14 -31.21 8.08
N ILE A 558 -37.17 -30.55 7.47
CA ILE A 558 -37.36 -29.62 6.35
C ILE A 558 -37.32 -30.47 5.06
N ASN A 559 -38.42 -30.47 4.32
CA ASN A 559 -38.47 -31.10 3.00
C ASN A 559 -37.71 -30.24 2.00
N CYS A 560 -38.03 -28.95 1.97
CA CYS A 560 -37.24 -27.93 1.27
C CYS A 560 -37.52 -26.53 1.82
N ALA A 561 -36.59 -25.61 1.59
CA ALA A 561 -36.84 -24.19 1.69
C ALA A 561 -36.37 -23.51 0.41
N ALA A 562 -37.21 -22.69 -0.18
CA ALA A 562 -36.96 -22.03 -1.45
C ALA A 562 -37.25 -20.54 -1.32
N SER A 563 -36.35 -19.71 -1.85
CA SER A 563 -36.58 -18.27 -1.93
C SER A 563 -36.10 -17.69 -3.26
N ASP A 564 -36.87 -16.76 -3.80
CA ASP A 564 -36.58 -15.95 -4.98
C ASP A 564 -36.97 -14.50 -4.68
N PHE A 565 -35.98 -13.62 -4.70
CA PHE A 565 -36.14 -12.19 -4.48
C PHE A 565 -35.81 -11.42 -5.76
N GLY A 566 -36.75 -10.56 -6.17
CA GLY A 566 -36.48 -9.52 -7.15
C GLY A 566 -36.00 -8.25 -6.46
N ILE A 567 -34.91 -7.67 -6.95
CA ILE A 567 -34.36 -6.41 -6.41
C ILE A 567 -34.55 -5.32 -7.46
N LYS A 568 -35.18 -4.21 -7.06
CA LYS A 568 -35.37 -3.02 -7.90
C LYS A 568 -35.12 -1.76 -7.09
N ASP A 569 -34.16 -0.94 -7.53
CA ASP A 569 -33.74 0.29 -6.84
C ASP A 569 -33.52 0.10 -5.33
N GLY A 570 -32.80 -0.95 -4.96
CA GLY A 570 -32.50 -1.31 -3.58
C GLY A 570 -33.68 -1.92 -2.79
N LEU A 571 -34.87 -2.04 -3.36
CA LEU A 571 -36.00 -2.74 -2.73
C LEU A 571 -36.01 -4.22 -3.17
N ALA A 572 -35.60 -5.10 -2.27
CA ALA A 572 -35.74 -6.55 -2.45
C ALA A 572 -37.17 -6.98 -2.07
N THR A 573 -37.87 -7.65 -2.98
CA THR A 573 -39.25 -8.12 -2.80
C THR A 573 -39.29 -9.63 -2.97
N SER A 574 -39.90 -10.33 -2.01
CA SER A 574 -40.14 -11.78 -2.10
C SER A 574 -41.11 -12.08 -3.24
N ARG A 575 -40.66 -12.84 -4.26
CA ARG A 575 -41.53 -13.43 -5.29
C ARG A 575 -41.97 -14.83 -4.90
N LEU A 576 -41.07 -15.54 -4.23
CA LEU A 576 -41.29 -16.82 -3.58
C LEU A 576 -40.43 -16.84 -2.31
N PHE A 577 -41.00 -17.21 -1.17
CA PHE A 577 -40.21 -17.56 0.00
C PHE A 577 -41.02 -18.53 0.85
N VAL A 578 -40.64 -19.80 0.78
CA VAL A 578 -41.39 -20.92 1.36
C VAL A 578 -40.46 -21.82 2.15
N PHE A 579 -40.93 -22.29 3.29
CA PHE A 579 -40.37 -23.44 4.00
C PHE A 579 -41.42 -24.56 4.05
N ASP A 580 -41.16 -25.68 3.39
CA ASP A 580 -41.95 -26.90 3.51
C ASP A 580 -41.30 -27.81 4.56
N THR A 581 -42.05 -28.10 5.61
CA THR A 581 -41.65 -29.04 6.68
C THR A 581 -42.65 -30.19 6.77
N GLU A 582 -42.28 -31.23 7.53
CA GLU A 582 -43.19 -32.34 7.85
C GLU A 582 -44.51 -31.89 8.50
N ASN A 583 -44.48 -30.81 9.29
CA ASN A 583 -45.63 -30.39 10.12
C ASN A 583 -46.40 -29.18 9.55
N ALA A 584 -45.80 -28.41 8.65
CA ALA A 584 -46.37 -27.16 8.13
C ALA A 584 -45.68 -26.67 6.85
N ILE A 585 -46.39 -25.85 6.07
CA ILE A 585 -45.84 -24.98 5.03
C ILE A 585 -45.82 -23.55 5.57
N ILE A 586 -44.69 -22.85 5.44
CA ILE A 586 -44.55 -21.47 5.93
C ILE A 586 -44.28 -20.58 4.73
N TYR A 587 -45.22 -19.69 4.43
CA TYR A 587 -45.08 -18.65 3.40
C TYR A 587 -44.58 -17.35 4.01
N ILE A 588 -43.60 -16.73 3.36
CA ILE A 588 -43.02 -15.46 3.81
C ILE A 588 -43.14 -14.43 2.68
N ASN A 589 -43.90 -13.37 2.93
CA ASN A 589 -44.12 -12.29 1.97
C ASN A 589 -43.58 -10.99 2.53
N GLY A 590 -43.12 -10.09 1.68
CA GLY A 590 -42.68 -8.77 2.13
C GLY A 590 -41.46 -8.25 1.40
N THR A 591 -40.82 -7.26 2.02
CA THR A 591 -39.73 -6.50 1.43
C THR A 591 -38.57 -6.29 2.39
N ALA A 592 -37.38 -6.10 1.82
CA ALA A 592 -36.20 -5.58 2.50
C ALA A 592 -35.66 -4.41 1.68
N ASN A 593 -35.65 -3.21 2.27
CA ASN A 593 -35.16 -2.00 1.62
C ASN A 593 -33.70 -1.77 1.99
N LEU A 594 -32.78 -1.97 1.04
CA LEU A 594 -31.33 -1.84 1.24
C LEU A 594 -30.87 -0.37 1.38
N LYS A 595 -31.68 0.59 0.93
CA LYS A 595 -31.37 2.03 1.02
C LYS A 595 -31.65 2.58 2.43
N THR A 596 -32.81 2.23 2.97
CA THR A 596 -33.27 2.64 4.32
C THR A 596 -32.93 1.61 5.40
N GLU A 597 -32.45 0.43 5.00
CA GLU A 597 -32.14 -0.72 5.86
C GLU A 597 -33.33 -1.12 6.73
N GLN A 598 -34.52 -1.14 6.11
CA GLN A 598 -35.78 -1.54 6.74
C GLN A 598 -36.23 -2.89 6.22
N LEU A 599 -36.64 -3.74 7.15
CA LEU A 599 -37.28 -5.02 6.89
C LEU A 599 -38.79 -4.88 7.11
N ASP A 600 -39.58 -5.56 6.29
CA ASP A 600 -41.01 -5.73 6.50
C ASP A 600 -41.46 -7.06 5.91
N LEU A 601 -41.46 -8.11 6.74
CA LEU A 601 -41.83 -9.46 6.38
C LEU A 601 -43.05 -9.91 7.16
N GLN A 602 -43.95 -10.60 6.49
CA GLN A 602 -45.10 -11.29 7.06
C GLN A 602 -44.92 -12.80 6.88
N ILE A 603 -45.10 -13.55 7.95
CA ILE A 603 -44.90 -15.00 8.01
C ILE A 603 -46.26 -15.64 8.25
N ASN A 604 -46.70 -16.46 7.30
CA ASN A 604 -47.99 -17.13 7.30
C ASN A 604 -47.78 -18.66 7.36
N PRO A 605 -47.84 -19.25 8.56
CA PRO A 605 -47.73 -20.70 8.73
C PRO A 605 -49.06 -21.42 8.49
N GLU A 606 -49.03 -22.49 7.69
CA GLU A 606 -50.15 -23.38 7.37
C GLU A 606 -49.84 -24.81 7.85
N SER A 607 -50.69 -25.38 8.70
CA SER A 607 -50.45 -26.70 9.30
C SER A 607 -50.87 -27.84 8.37
N LYS A 608 -50.04 -28.86 8.20
CA LYS A 608 -50.36 -30.09 7.46
C LYS A 608 -51.12 -31.15 8.29
N GLY A 609 -51.29 -30.91 9.58
CA GLY A 609 -51.93 -31.84 10.52
C GLY A 609 -52.82 -31.18 11.57
N PHE A 610 -53.54 -32.01 12.32
CA PHE A 610 -54.46 -31.60 13.38
C PHE A 610 -53.70 -30.93 14.54
N ARG A 611 -54.14 -29.74 14.96
CA ARG A 611 -53.58 -29.04 16.12
C ARG A 611 -54.67 -28.57 17.08
N VAL A 612 -54.44 -28.81 18.37
CA VAL A 612 -55.24 -28.28 19.48
C VAL A 612 -54.49 -27.07 20.03
N PHE A 613 -55.17 -25.93 20.23
CA PHE A 613 -54.56 -24.66 20.67
C PHE A 613 -53.75 -23.89 19.61
N SER A 614 -54.17 -23.90 18.34
CA SER A 614 -53.51 -23.09 17.30
C SER A 614 -54.13 -21.71 17.19
N LEU A 615 -53.32 -20.67 17.43
CA LEU A 615 -53.75 -19.28 17.32
C LEU A 615 -53.73 -18.73 15.89
N ARG A 616 -53.23 -19.50 14.88
CA ARG A 616 -53.19 -19.21 13.42
C ARG A 616 -53.05 -17.71 13.07
N SER A 617 -52.20 -16.98 13.77
CA SER A 617 -52.05 -15.54 13.57
C SER A 617 -50.77 -15.28 12.80
N PRO A 618 -50.82 -14.49 11.72
CA PRO A 618 -49.61 -14.14 10.99
C PRO A 618 -48.57 -13.54 11.93
N LEU A 619 -47.32 -13.93 11.75
CA LEU A 619 -46.20 -13.29 12.42
C LEU A 619 -45.67 -12.19 11.51
N TYR A 620 -44.94 -11.24 12.09
CA TYR A 620 -44.23 -10.22 11.34
C TYR A 620 -42.79 -10.12 11.82
N VAL A 621 -41.91 -9.68 10.92
CA VAL A 621 -40.56 -9.21 11.24
C VAL A 621 -40.37 -7.88 10.52
N ASN A 622 -40.34 -6.78 11.26
CA ASN A 622 -40.24 -5.44 10.70
C ASN A 622 -39.20 -4.55 11.40
N GLY A 623 -38.89 -3.40 10.82
CA GLY A 623 -37.98 -2.42 11.39
C GLY A 623 -36.54 -2.51 10.87
N PRO A 624 -35.59 -1.81 11.51
CA PRO A 624 -34.23 -1.67 10.99
C PRO A 624 -33.44 -2.99 10.98
N PHE A 625 -32.57 -3.19 9.99
CA PHE A 625 -31.68 -4.37 9.91
C PHE A 625 -30.82 -4.55 11.17
N ALA A 626 -30.38 -3.45 11.79
CA ALA A 626 -29.59 -3.48 13.01
C ALA A 626 -30.36 -4.04 14.22
N LYS A 627 -31.70 -3.93 14.21
CA LYS A 627 -32.56 -4.35 15.32
C LYS A 627 -33.97 -4.66 14.80
N PRO A 628 -34.17 -5.78 14.10
CA PRO A 628 -35.48 -6.17 13.62
C PRO A 628 -36.39 -6.50 14.80
N ASN A 629 -37.65 -6.13 14.69
CA ASN A 629 -38.70 -6.43 15.64
C ASN A 629 -39.55 -7.58 15.10
N ALA A 630 -39.64 -8.66 15.87
CA ALA A 630 -40.47 -9.82 15.54
C ALA A 630 -41.65 -9.92 16.50
N GLY A 631 -42.84 -10.23 15.98
CA GLY A 631 -44.03 -10.34 16.81
C GLY A 631 -45.19 -11.03 16.13
N VAL A 632 -46.33 -11.08 16.83
CA VAL A 632 -47.58 -11.65 16.34
C VAL A 632 -48.56 -10.54 16.02
N GLN A 633 -49.30 -10.66 14.92
CA GLN A 633 -50.40 -9.76 14.63
C GLN A 633 -51.53 -9.95 15.66
N SER A 634 -51.81 -8.92 16.46
CA SER A 634 -52.78 -8.96 17.55
C SER A 634 -54.24 -8.90 17.10
N GLY A 635 -54.53 -8.35 15.91
CA GLY A 635 -55.90 -8.22 15.39
C GLY A 635 -56.66 -9.56 15.30
N PRO A 636 -56.14 -10.56 14.55
CA PRO A 636 -56.74 -11.90 14.48
C PRO A 636 -56.82 -12.61 15.84
N LEU A 637 -55.84 -12.38 16.73
CA LEU A 637 -55.83 -12.93 18.08
C LEU A 637 -56.98 -12.37 18.94
N LEU A 638 -57.22 -11.06 18.90
CA LEU A 638 -58.28 -10.41 19.67
C LEU A 638 -59.67 -10.87 19.23
N LEU A 639 -59.89 -11.00 17.92
CA LEU A 639 -61.15 -11.51 17.36
C LEU A 639 -61.43 -12.95 17.82
N ARG A 640 -60.41 -13.82 17.81
CA ARG A 640 -60.55 -15.21 18.27
C ARG A 640 -60.71 -15.30 19.78
N GLY A 641 -60.00 -14.48 20.55
CA GLY A 641 -60.18 -14.37 22.00
C GLY A 641 -61.61 -13.97 22.37
N ALA A 642 -62.17 -12.98 21.68
CA ALA A 642 -63.56 -12.57 21.84
C ALA A 642 -64.53 -13.71 21.51
N GLY A 643 -64.32 -14.44 20.41
CA GLY A 643 -65.10 -15.62 20.05
C GLY A 643 -65.03 -16.74 21.09
N MET A 644 -63.86 -16.96 21.69
CA MET A 644 -63.65 -17.93 22.77
C MET A 644 -64.44 -17.57 24.03
N VAL A 645 -64.44 -16.30 24.41
CA VAL A 645 -65.21 -15.77 25.55
C VAL A 645 -66.71 -15.89 25.27
N LEU A 646 -67.16 -15.52 24.07
CA LEU A 646 -68.56 -15.64 23.66
C LEU A 646 -69.04 -17.11 23.70
N LEU A 647 -68.34 -18.01 23.02
CA LEU A 647 -68.68 -19.45 22.99
C LEU A 647 -68.56 -20.10 24.37
N GLY A 648 -67.54 -19.73 25.14
CA GLY A 648 -67.34 -20.20 26.50
C GLY A 648 -68.45 -19.75 27.46
N ALA A 649 -68.94 -18.52 27.31
CA ALA A 649 -70.03 -17.97 28.11
C ALA A 649 -71.41 -18.54 27.71
N THR A 650 -71.61 -18.88 26.43
CA THR A 650 -72.94 -19.32 25.94
C THR A 650 -73.13 -20.84 25.90
N VAL A 651 -72.09 -21.61 25.57
CA VAL A 651 -72.19 -23.07 25.34
C VAL A 651 -71.40 -23.87 26.39
N GLY A 652 -70.52 -23.20 27.15
CA GLY A 652 -69.73 -23.78 28.24
C GLY A 652 -68.23 -23.83 27.93
N PRO A 653 -67.37 -24.06 28.95
CA PRO A 653 -65.91 -23.88 28.83
C PRO A 653 -65.26 -24.74 27.74
N ALA A 654 -65.78 -25.94 27.50
CA ALA A 654 -65.27 -26.85 26.48
C ALA A 654 -65.55 -26.37 25.04
N ALA A 655 -66.63 -25.62 24.82
CA ALA A 655 -66.98 -25.10 23.50
C ALA A 655 -66.09 -23.91 23.09
N GLY A 656 -65.62 -23.11 24.05
CA GLY A 656 -64.61 -22.08 23.80
C GLY A 656 -63.32 -22.66 23.21
N LEU A 657 -62.92 -23.86 23.64
CA LEU A 657 -61.72 -24.55 23.13
C LEU A 657 -61.83 -25.00 21.68
N LEU A 658 -63.05 -25.22 21.17
CA LEU A 658 -63.26 -25.57 19.75
C LEU A 658 -62.81 -24.45 18.80
N ALA A 659 -62.85 -23.19 19.23
CA ALA A 659 -62.36 -22.05 18.44
C ALA A 659 -60.83 -22.06 18.21
N LEU A 660 -60.10 -22.92 18.93
CA LEU A 660 -58.66 -23.10 18.84
C LEU A 660 -58.24 -24.43 18.17
N VAL A 661 -59.21 -25.23 17.73
CA VAL A 661 -58.95 -26.49 17.02
C VAL A 661 -58.76 -26.20 15.54
N ALA A 662 -57.65 -26.71 15.01
CA ALA A 662 -57.23 -26.54 13.63
C ALA A 662 -57.15 -27.90 12.93
N THR A 663 -58.07 -28.18 12.02
CA THR A 663 -57.92 -29.27 11.03
C THR A 663 -57.12 -28.74 9.85
N GLY A 664 -56.12 -29.49 9.40
CA GLY A 664 -55.34 -29.22 8.19
C GLY A 664 -55.59 -30.33 7.17
N ASP A 665 -55.57 -29.98 5.89
CA ASP A 665 -55.64 -30.95 4.80
C ASP A 665 -54.24 -31.55 4.56
N SER A 666 -54.19 -32.84 4.25
CA SER A 666 -52.92 -33.54 3.99
C SER A 666 -52.40 -33.16 2.60
N GLU A 667 -51.61 -32.09 2.50
CA GLU A 667 -50.95 -31.72 1.25
C GLU A 667 -49.66 -32.53 1.01
N PRO A 668 -49.46 -33.08 -0.20
CA PRO A 668 -48.21 -33.75 -0.59
C PRO A 668 -47.01 -32.79 -0.63
N ASN A 669 -45.80 -33.35 -0.71
CA ASN A 669 -44.54 -32.59 -0.79
C ASN A 669 -44.55 -31.58 -1.96
N GLN A 670 -44.37 -30.29 -1.66
CA GLN A 670 -44.48 -29.21 -2.64
C GLN A 670 -43.15 -28.86 -3.36
N CYS A 671 -42.05 -29.55 -3.04
CA CYS A 671 -40.72 -29.16 -3.51
C CYS A 671 -40.54 -29.27 -5.04
N GLY A 672 -41.15 -30.27 -5.69
CA GLY A 672 -41.12 -30.40 -7.16
C GLY A 672 -41.74 -29.21 -7.89
N PRO A 673 -43.02 -28.87 -7.62
CA PRO A 673 -43.69 -27.70 -8.20
C PRO A 673 -42.98 -26.37 -7.91
N LEU A 674 -42.46 -26.18 -6.69
CA LEU A 674 -41.76 -24.95 -6.29
C LEU A 674 -40.43 -24.76 -7.05
N LEU A 675 -39.67 -25.84 -7.26
CA LEU A 675 -38.43 -25.81 -8.05
C LEU A 675 -38.70 -25.49 -9.53
N GLU A 676 -39.81 -25.97 -10.09
CA GLU A 676 -40.21 -25.67 -11.46
C GLU A 676 -40.69 -24.21 -11.62
N GLN A 677 -41.33 -23.65 -10.60
CA GLN A 677 -41.68 -22.22 -10.54
C GLN A 677 -40.43 -21.32 -10.48
N MET A 678 -39.43 -21.67 -9.67
CA MET A 678 -38.16 -20.92 -9.62
C MET A 678 -37.42 -20.94 -10.96
N ARG A 679 -37.51 -22.05 -11.72
CA ARG A 679 -36.95 -22.13 -13.08
C ARG A 679 -37.72 -21.28 -14.09
N THR A 680 -39.03 -21.11 -13.92
CA THR A 680 -39.91 -20.42 -14.88
C THR A 680 -40.20 -18.96 -14.54
N GLY A 681 -39.82 -18.48 -13.35
CA GLY A 681 -39.93 -17.07 -12.94
C GLY A 681 -41.37 -16.59 -12.70
N LYS A 682 -42.32 -17.49 -12.45
CA LYS A 682 -43.74 -17.15 -12.23
C LYS A 682 -44.07 -17.16 -10.74
N ALA A 683 -44.65 -16.07 -10.23
CA ALA A 683 -45.18 -15.97 -8.87
C ALA A 683 -46.28 -17.02 -8.63
N PRO A 684 -46.46 -17.51 -7.39
CA PRO A 684 -47.48 -18.50 -7.10
C PRO A 684 -48.86 -17.96 -7.45
N LYS A 685 -49.64 -18.73 -8.21
CA LYS A 685 -51.10 -18.62 -8.11
C LYS A 685 -51.43 -19.10 -6.71
N THR A 686 -51.88 -18.21 -5.84
CA THR A 686 -52.44 -18.57 -4.55
C THR A 686 -53.41 -19.74 -4.75
N VAL A 687 -53.04 -20.91 -4.23
CA VAL A 687 -54.02 -21.98 -4.03
C VAL A 687 -54.95 -21.43 -2.96
N LYS A 688 -56.22 -21.24 -3.35
CA LYS A 688 -57.26 -20.67 -2.50
C LYS A 688 -57.66 -21.64 -1.41
#